data_AF-A0A077ZLJ0-F1
#
_entry.id   AF-A0A077ZLJ0-F1
#
_cell.length_a   1.000
_cell.length_b   1.000
_cell.length_c   1.000
_cell.angle_alpha   90.00
_cell.angle_beta   90.00
_cell.angle_gamma   90.00
#
_symmetry.space_group_name_H-M   'P 1'
#
loop_
_entity.id
_entity.type
_entity.pdbx_description
1 polymer ?
#
loop_
_entity_poly.entity_id
_entity_poly.type
_entity_poly.pdbx_seq_one_letter_code
_entity_poly.pdbx_strand_id
1 'polypeptide(L)'
;MARDSVLLLEKLGCRVNFPEKQGCCGQPAINSGYIKEAIPGMKNLIAALEDNDDPIISPAGSCTYAVKSYPMYLADEPEWASRAAKVAARMQDLTSFIVNKLGVVDVGASLQGRAVYHPSCSLARKLGVKDEPLTLLKNVRGLELLTFAEQDTCCGFGGTFSVKMAEISGEMVKEKVAHLMEVRPEYLIGADTRIRQQIEDPIMRKAVANAQQRIGANRQKMVDELGHWEEWRDRAAQIRDHVLSNLDAYLYQLSEKVTQNGGHVYFARTKEDATRYILQVAQRKNARKVVKSKSMVTEEIGVNHVLQDAGIQVIETDLGEYILQLDQDPPSHVVVPAIHKDRHQIRRVLHERLGYEGPETPEAMTLFIRQKIREDFLSAEIGITGCNFAVAETGSVCLVTNEGNARMCTTLPKTHIAVMGMERIAPTFAEVDVLITMLARSAVGARLTGYNTWLTGPREAGHVDGPEEFHLVIVDNGRSEVLASEFRDVLRCIRCGACMNTCPAYRHIGGHGYGSIYPGPIGAVISPRLGGYKDFKDLPYACSLCTACDNVCPVRIPLSKLILRHRRVMAEKGITAKAEQRAIKMFAYANSHPGLWKVGMMAGAHAASWFINGGKTPLKFGAISDWMEARDLPEADGESFRSEFLNNVAQALGRPLRLEPQAEDAPLNNYANERLTQLNQQQRCDAFIQFASDVMLTRCELTSEAKAAEAAIRLCKELGDQSVVISGDTRLEELGISERLQQECNAVVWDPAKGAENISQAEQAKVGVVYAEYGLTESGGVVLFSAAERGRSLSLLPEYSLFILRKSTILPRVAQLAEKLHQKAQAGERMPSCINIISGPSSTADIELIKVVGVHGPVKAVYLIIEDC
;
A
#
# COMPACT_ATOMS: atom_id res chain seq x y z
N MET A 1 -25.10 24.54 -20.74
CA MET A 1 -23.73 24.11 -21.13
C MET A 1 -23.53 24.13 -22.64
N ALA A 2 -24.13 23.24 -23.44
CA ALA A 2 -23.81 23.13 -24.88
C ALA A 2 -24.02 24.44 -25.66
N ARG A 3 -25.21 25.05 -25.57
CA ARG A 3 -25.52 26.38 -26.14
C ARG A 3 -24.49 27.44 -25.72
N ASP A 4 -24.17 27.50 -24.43
CA ASP A 4 -23.29 28.52 -23.87
C ASP A 4 -21.84 28.33 -24.33
N SER A 5 -21.44 27.08 -24.60
CA SER A 5 -20.13 26.74 -25.19
C SER A 5 -20.02 27.20 -26.64
N VAL A 6 -21.08 27.02 -27.43
CA VAL A 6 -21.16 27.54 -28.81
C VAL A 6 -21.07 29.06 -28.80
N LEU A 7 -21.91 29.74 -28.02
CA LEU A 7 -21.92 31.20 -27.92
C LEU A 7 -20.58 31.78 -27.43
N LEU A 8 -19.89 31.09 -26.52
CA LEU A 8 -18.55 31.48 -26.08
C LEU A 8 -17.52 31.35 -27.21
N LEU A 9 -17.51 30.23 -27.93
CA LEU A 9 -16.59 30.01 -29.06
C LEU A 9 -16.86 31.01 -30.20
N GLU A 10 -18.12 31.29 -30.53
CA GLU A 10 -18.50 32.31 -31.52
C GLU A 10 -18.04 33.71 -31.10
N LYS A 11 -18.21 34.08 -29.82
CA LYS A 11 -17.70 35.35 -29.27
C LYS A 11 -16.17 35.45 -29.35
N LEU A 12 -15.46 34.32 -29.27
CA LEU A 12 -14.01 34.22 -29.44
C LEU A 12 -13.56 34.11 -30.91
N GLY A 13 -14.48 34.29 -31.87
CA GLY A 13 -14.18 34.32 -33.31
C GLY A 13 -14.14 32.94 -33.98
N CYS A 14 -14.45 31.86 -33.27
CA CYS A 14 -14.56 30.53 -33.87
C CYS A 14 -15.86 30.37 -34.65
N ARG A 15 -15.81 29.76 -35.84
CA ARG A 15 -17.00 29.20 -36.49
C ARG A 15 -17.24 27.81 -35.93
N VAL A 16 -18.46 27.52 -35.49
CA VAL A 16 -18.79 26.25 -34.82
C VAL A 16 -19.69 25.40 -35.72
N ASN A 17 -19.18 24.24 -36.16
CA ASN A 17 -20.00 23.18 -36.74
C ASN A 17 -20.58 22.31 -35.60
N PHE A 18 -21.86 21.95 -35.67
CA PHE A 18 -22.50 21.04 -34.72
C PHE A 18 -23.06 19.82 -35.46
N PRO A 19 -22.33 18.70 -35.52
CA PRO A 19 -22.75 17.54 -36.31
C PRO A 19 -24.09 16.95 -35.83
N GLU A 20 -25.13 17.06 -36.64
CA GLU A 20 -26.48 16.57 -36.28
C GLU A 20 -26.58 15.05 -36.07
N LYS A 21 -25.63 14.29 -36.62
CA LYS A 21 -25.61 12.82 -36.57
C LYS A 21 -24.97 12.27 -35.30
N GLN A 22 -24.46 13.12 -34.39
CA GLN A 22 -23.75 12.68 -33.19
C GLN A 22 -24.67 11.96 -32.19
N GLY A 23 -24.15 10.89 -31.58
CA GLY A 23 -24.80 10.16 -30.47
C GLY A 23 -24.15 10.47 -29.11
N CYS A 24 -24.52 9.70 -28.09
CA CYS A 24 -23.74 9.62 -26.85
C CYS A 24 -22.37 8.97 -27.13
N CYS A 25 -21.35 9.43 -26.40
CA CYS A 25 -20.01 8.84 -26.37
C CYS A 25 -19.96 7.38 -25.86
N GLY A 26 -21.08 6.78 -25.49
CA GLY A 26 -21.19 5.38 -25.05
C GLY A 26 -20.68 5.12 -23.61
N GLN A 27 -20.18 6.14 -22.91
CA GLN A 27 -19.53 6.00 -21.61
C GLN A 27 -20.34 5.23 -20.54
N PRO A 28 -21.68 5.35 -20.43
CA PRO A 28 -22.46 4.52 -19.49
C PRO A 28 -22.33 3.01 -19.75
N ALA A 29 -22.28 2.59 -21.02
CA ALA A 29 -22.09 1.20 -21.40
C ALA A 29 -20.62 0.76 -21.22
N ILE A 30 -19.67 1.60 -21.65
CA ILE A 30 -18.22 1.37 -21.47
C ILE A 30 -17.89 1.17 -19.99
N ASN A 31 -18.26 2.12 -19.12
CA ASN A 31 -17.99 2.05 -17.69
C ASN A 31 -18.69 0.86 -17.00
N SER A 32 -19.69 0.24 -17.63
CA SER A 32 -20.38 -0.95 -17.12
C SER A 32 -19.82 -2.26 -17.69
N GLY A 33 -18.79 -2.21 -18.57
CA GLY A 33 -18.15 -3.37 -19.18
C GLY A 33 -18.74 -3.80 -20.52
N TYR A 34 -19.86 -3.23 -20.96
CA TYR A 34 -20.56 -3.59 -22.21
C TYR A 34 -19.93 -2.89 -23.42
N ILE A 35 -18.64 -3.12 -23.63
CA ILE A 35 -17.86 -2.47 -24.68
C ILE A 35 -18.32 -2.95 -26.06
N LYS A 36 -18.63 -4.23 -26.21
CA LYS A 36 -19.14 -4.83 -27.47
C LYS A 36 -20.44 -4.16 -27.91
N GLU A 37 -21.38 -3.98 -26.98
CA GLU A 37 -22.63 -3.23 -27.23
C GLU A 37 -22.37 -1.75 -27.52
N ALA A 38 -21.35 -1.13 -26.92
CA ALA A 38 -21.03 0.28 -27.15
C ALA A 38 -20.41 0.56 -28.54
N ILE A 39 -19.66 -0.39 -29.13
CA ILE A 39 -18.90 -0.21 -30.38
C ILE A 39 -19.72 0.39 -31.54
N PRO A 40 -20.95 -0.08 -31.87
CA PRO A 40 -21.74 0.54 -32.94
C PRO A 40 -22.06 2.02 -32.70
N GLY A 41 -22.28 2.43 -31.45
CA GLY A 41 -22.45 3.83 -31.08
C GLY A 41 -21.15 4.64 -31.21
N MET A 42 -19.99 4.05 -30.87
CA MET A 42 -18.68 4.69 -31.06
C MET A 42 -18.41 4.95 -32.55
N LYS A 43 -18.66 3.95 -33.41
CA LYS A 43 -18.47 4.05 -34.86
C LYS A 43 -19.31 5.16 -35.49
N ASN A 44 -20.57 5.27 -35.09
CA ASN A 44 -21.45 6.35 -35.53
C ASN A 44 -20.94 7.73 -35.07
N LEU A 45 -20.47 7.84 -33.82
CA LEU A 45 -19.92 9.11 -33.33
C LEU A 45 -18.62 9.49 -34.05
N ILE A 46 -17.73 8.53 -34.32
CA ILE A 46 -16.52 8.73 -35.15
C ILE A 46 -16.93 9.28 -36.52
N ALA A 47 -17.84 8.60 -37.23
CA ALA A 47 -18.31 9.01 -38.54
C ALA A 47 -19.04 10.37 -38.55
N ALA A 48 -19.67 10.76 -37.44
CA ALA A 48 -20.29 12.09 -37.28
C ALA A 48 -19.25 13.20 -36.98
N LEU A 49 -18.11 12.87 -36.39
CA LEU A 49 -17.03 13.81 -36.07
C LEU A 49 -15.99 13.95 -37.20
N GLU A 50 -15.99 13.02 -38.16
CA GLU A 50 -15.21 13.07 -39.40
C GLU A 50 -15.84 13.96 -40.52
N ASP A 51 -16.90 14.71 -40.21
CA ASP A 51 -17.59 15.63 -41.15
C ASP A 51 -16.65 16.73 -41.71
N ASN A 52 -15.61 17.08 -40.94
CA ASN A 52 -14.50 17.93 -41.35
C ASN A 52 -13.23 17.58 -40.56
N ASP A 53 -12.13 18.33 -40.74
CA ASP A 53 -10.85 18.15 -40.03
C ASP A 53 -10.59 19.14 -38.87
N ASP A 54 -11.60 19.91 -38.46
CA ASP A 54 -11.46 20.96 -37.44
C ASP A 54 -11.22 20.39 -36.02
N PRO A 55 -10.70 21.19 -35.07
CA PRO A 55 -10.64 20.83 -33.65
C PRO A 55 -12.02 20.43 -33.09
N ILE A 56 -12.10 19.26 -32.43
CA ILE A 56 -13.36 18.75 -31.89
C ILE A 56 -13.43 19.15 -30.42
N ILE A 57 -14.34 20.07 -30.08
CA ILE A 57 -14.42 20.63 -28.72
C ILE A 57 -15.60 20.02 -27.96
N SER A 58 -15.34 19.55 -26.73
CA SER A 58 -16.40 19.16 -25.80
C SER A 58 -16.22 19.86 -24.46
N PRO A 59 -17.29 20.46 -23.89
CA PRO A 59 -17.27 21.03 -22.55
C PRO A 59 -17.34 19.98 -21.43
N ALA A 60 -17.35 18.69 -21.78
CA ALA A 60 -17.45 17.58 -20.84
C ALA A 60 -16.18 16.71 -20.92
N GLY A 61 -15.28 16.87 -19.96
CA GLY A 61 -14.07 16.04 -19.86
C GLY A 61 -14.34 14.52 -19.79
N SER A 62 -15.53 14.13 -19.32
CA SER A 62 -16.06 12.76 -19.34
C SER A 62 -16.22 12.20 -20.76
N CYS A 63 -16.85 12.96 -21.66
CA CYS A 63 -16.99 12.65 -23.08
C CYS A 63 -15.66 12.73 -23.83
N THR A 64 -14.86 13.78 -23.59
CA THR A 64 -13.51 13.95 -24.15
C THR A 64 -12.63 12.74 -23.86
N TYR A 65 -12.59 12.27 -22.61
CA TYR A 65 -11.84 11.08 -22.23
C TYR A 65 -12.39 9.79 -22.85
N ALA A 66 -13.72 9.63 -22.94
CA ALA A 66 -14.34 8.47 -23.56
C ALA A 66 -13.95 8.34 -25.05
N VAL A 67 -14.09 9.42 -25.82
CA VAL A 67 -13.70 9.45 -27.25
C VAL A 67 -12.20 9.24 -27.41
N LYS A 68 -11.35 9.86 -26.57
CA LYS A 68 -9.90 9.60 -26.59
C LYS A 68 -9.51 8.15 -26.28
N SER A 69 -10.38 7.39 -25.62
CA SER A 69 -10.16 5.97 -25.32
C SER A 69 -10.63 5.03 -26.43
N TYR A 70 -11.35 5.51 -27.46
CA TYR A 70 -11.87 4.68 -28.55
C TYR A 70 -10.83 3.82 -29.30
N PRO A 71 -9.58 4.30 -29.58
CA PRO A 71 -8.58 3.47 -30.26
C PRO A 71 -8.26 2.16 -29.52
N MET A 72 -8.30 2.20 -28.18
CA MET A 72 -8.07 1.02 -27.33
C MET A 72 -9.26 0.04 -27.33
N TYR A 73 -10.49 0.52 -27.55
CA TYR A 73 -11.68 -0.32 -27.61
C TYR A 73 -11.94 -0.90 -29.01
N LEU A 74 -11.36 -0.27 -30.04
CA LEU A 74 -11.47 -0.65 -31.45
C LEU A 74 -10.19 -1.33 -31.96
N ALA A 75 -9.25 -1.71 -31.09
CA ALA A 75 -7.95 -2.29 -31.47
C ALA A 75 -8.07 -3.55 -32.35
N ASP A 76 -9.14 -4.34 -32.16
CA ASP A 76 -9.47 -5.52 -32.97
C ASP A 76 -10.00 -5.17 -34.39
N GLU A 77 -10.20 -3.88 -34.69
CA GLU A 77 -10.68 -3.35 -35.97
C GLU A 77 -9.76 -2.23 -36.49
N PRO A 78 -8.61 -2.55 -37.13
CA PRO A 78 -7.54 -1.58 -37.39
C PRO A 78 -7.94 -0.30 -38.14
N GLU A 79 -8.87 -0.38 -39.09
CA GLU A 79 -9.41 0.80 -39.79
C GLU A 79 -10.13 1.75 -38.82
N TRP A 80 -11.02 1.20 -37.99
CA TRP A 80 -11.76 1.95 -36.98
C TRP A 80 -10.87 2.45 -35.84
N ALA A 81 -9.84 1.68 -35.45
CA ALA A 81 -8.81 2.14 -34.51
C ALA A 81 -8.06 3.37 -35.03
N SER A 82 -7.65 3.35 -36.31
CA SER A 82 -6.97 4.46 -36.98
C SER A 82 -7.85 5.71 -37.08
N ARG A 83 -9.11 5.55 -37.49
CA ARG A 83 -10.12 6.62 -37.53
C ARG A 83 -10.39 7.21 -36.14
N ALA A 84 -10.57 6.34 -35.14
CA ALA A 84 -10.70 6.75 -33.75
C ALA A 84 -9.47 7.51 -33.24
N ALA A 85 -8.25 7.15 -33.68
CA ALA A 85 -7.02 7.84 -33.27
C ALA A 85 -6.95 9.27 -33.84
N LYS A 86 -7.37 9.47 -35.10
CA LYS A 86 -7.49 10.81 -35.71
C LYS A 86 -8.50 11.68 -34.96
N VAL A 87 -9.68 11.15 -34.67
CA VAL A 87 -10.72 11.84 -33.87
C VAL A 87 -10.19 12.15 -32.45
N ALA A 88 -9.54 11.19 -31.80
CA ALA A 88 -8.96 11.35 -30.46
C ALA A 88 -7.87 12.44 -30.41
N ALA A 89 -7.03 12.56 -31.45
CA ALA A 89 -5.99 13.58 -31.56
C ALA A 89 -6.57 15.00 -31.71
N ARG A 90 -7.71 15.13 -32.40
CA ARG A 90 -8.45 16.40 -32.58
C ARG A 90 -9.33 16.78 -31.38
N MET A 91 -9.72 15.80 -30.57
CA MET A 91 -10.62 15.96 -29.42
C MET A 91 -9.96 16.77 -28.28
N GLN A 92 -10.61 17.84 -27.83
CA GLN A 92 -10.11 18.73 -26.79
C GLN A 92 -11.22 19.15 -25.81
N ASP A 93 -10.83 19.40 -24.56
CA ASP A 93 -11.70 20.08 -23.59
C ASP A 93 -11.83 21.56 -23.94
N LEU A 94 -12.99 22.15 -23.68
CA LEU A 94 -13.27 23.58 -23.94
C LEU A 94 -12.26 24.52 -23.29
N THR A 95 -11.91 24.32 -22.01
CA THR A 95 -11.01 25.23 -21.28
C THR A 95 -9.58 25.11 -21.78
N SER A 96 -9.11 23.87 -21.98
CA SER A 96 -7.78 23.59 -22.52
C SER A 96 -7.63 24.09 -23.97
N PHE A 97 -8.69 24.04 -24.78
CA PHE A 97 -8.69 24.65 -26.13
C PHE A 97 -8.58 26.18 -26.07
N ILE A 98 -9.40 26.85 -25.25
CA ILE A 98 -9.38 28.32 -25.13
C ILE A 98 -7.99 28.81 -24.65
N VAL A 99 -7.44 28.20 -23.60
CA VAL A 99 -6.15 28.63 -23.04
C VAL A 99 -4.98 28.17 -23.93
N ASN A 100 -4.88 26.88 -24.28
CA ASN A 100 -3.67 26.32 -24.91
C ASN A 100 -3.68 26.35 -26.44
N LYS A 101 -4.83 26.56 -27.11
CA LYS A 101 -4.92 26.65 -28.58
C LYS A 101 -5.29 28.03 -29.09
N LEU A 102 -6.24 28.72 -28.46
CA LEU A 102 -6.56 30.11 -28.82
C LEU A 102 -5.63 31.13 -28.15
N GLY A 103 -4.91 30.74 -27.08
CA GLY A 103 -4.05 31.65 -26.31
C GLY A 103 -4.84 32.66 -25.47
N VAL A 104 -6.12 32.41 -25.21
CA VAL A 104 -7.03 33.34 -24.54
C VAL A 104 -7.11 33.02 -23.05
N VAL A 105 -6.73 33.98 -22.21
CA VAL A 105 -6.81 33.87 -20.74
C VAL A 105 -7.94 34.71 -20.11
N ASP A 106 -8.38 35.78 -20.78
CA ASP A 106 -9.58 36.57 -20.44
C ASP A 106 -10.57 36.54 -21.61
N VAL A 107 -11.81 36.12 -21.34
CA VAL A 107 -12.93 36.07 -22.30
C VAL A 107 -13.88 37.28 -22.17
N GLY A 108 -13.48 38.28 -21.37
CA GLY A 108 -14.25 39.48 -21.05
C GLY A 108 -15.49 39.20 -20.20
N ALA A 109 -15.41 38.21 -19.30
CA ALA A 109 -16.51 37.81 -18.43
C ALA A 109 -16.57 38.64 -17.14
N SER A 110 -17.77 38.75 -16.57
CA SER A 110 -18.00 39.36 -15.26
C SER A 110 -19.12 38.64 -14.53
N LEU A 111 -18.89 38.33 -13.25
CA LEU A 111 -19.85 37.71 -12.34
C LEU A 111 -19.52 38.26 -10.96
N GLN A 112 -20.45 38.97 -10.32
CA GLN A 112 -20.25 39.48 -8.97
C GLN A 112 -20.57 38.38 -7.95
N GLY A 113 -19.70 38.21 -6.95
CA GLY A 113 -19.92 37.31 -5.83
C GLY A 113 -18.86 36.21 -5.73
N ARG A 114 -19.10 35.27 -4.81
CA ARG A 114 -18.11 34.29 -4.37
C ARG A 114 -18.41 32.91 -4.93
N ALA A 115 -17.42 32.29 -5.56
CA ALA A 115 -17.57 30.99 -6.19
C ALA A 115 -16.55 29.97 -5.70
N VAL A 116 -16.92 28.69 -5.70
CA VAL A 116 -15.97 27.57 -5.65
C VAL A 116 -15.89 26.89 -7.00
N TYR A 117 -14.72 26.34 -7.32
CA TYR A 117 -14.54 25.47 -8.49
C TYR A 117 -14.51 23.99 -8.08
N HIS A 118 -15.33 23.16 -8.73
CA HIS A 118 -15.25 21.71 -8.65
C HIS A 118 -14.44 21.14 -9.84
N PRO A 119 -13.18 20.71 -9.62
CA PRO A 119 -12.43 19.97 -10.63
C PRO A 119 -13.05 18.59 -10.83
N SER A 120 -13.56 18.32 -12.04
CA SER A 120 -14.09 16.99 -12.36
C SER A 120 -12.93 15.99 -12.53
N CYS A 121 -13.08 14.77 -12.01
CA CYS A 121 -12.01 13.78 -12.09
C CYS A 121 -11.63 13.40 -13.53
N SER A 122 -12.58 13.43 -14.45
CA SER A 122 -12.32 13.20 -15.88
C SER A 122 -11.45 14.29 -16.51
N LEU A 123 -11.54 15.53 -16.02
CA LEU A 123 -10.70 16.64 -16.47
C LEU A 123 -9.32 16.58 -15.79
N ALA A 124 -9.30 16.75 -14.47
CA ALA A 124 -8.08 16.93 -13.69
C ALA A 124 -7.20 15.66 -13.55
N ARG A 125 -7.80 14.46 -13.51
CA ARG A 125 -7.05 13.20 -13.31
C ARG A 125 -6.90 12.35 -14.56
N LYS A 126 -7.84 12.41 -15.52
CA LYS A 126 -7.80 11.57 -16.73
C LYS A 126 -7.30 12.29 -17.98
N LEU A 127 -7.50 13.60 -18.08
CA LEU A 127 -7.02 14.42 -19.20
C LEU A 127 -5.83 15.32 -18.82
N GLY A 128 -5.54 15.46 -17.53
CA GLY A 128 -4.44 16.31 -17.03
C GLY A 128 -4.74 17.81 -17.01
N VAL A 129 -5.91 18.23 -17.49
CA VAL A 129 -6.37 19.62 -17.56
C VAL A 129 -6.76 20.08 -16.15
N LYS A 130 -6.01 21.04 -15.59
CA LYS A 130 -6.12 21.46 -14.19
C LYS A 130 -6.13 22.98 -14.05
N ASP A 131 -5.15 23.62 -14.67
CA ASP A 131 -4.89 25.05 -14.51
C ASP A 131 -5.68 25.90 -15.50
N GLU A 132 -6.09 25.35 -16.64
CA GLU A 132 -6.81 26.08 -17.68
C GLU A 132 -8.20 26.57 -17.22
N PRO A 133 -9.04 25.76 -16.54
CA PRO A 133 -10.28 26.26 -15.93
C PRO A 133 -10.02 27.37 -14.91
N LEU A 134 -9.01 27.20 -14.06
CA LEU A 134 -8.66 28.17 -13.01
C LEU A 134 -8.13 29.48 -13.60
N THR A 135 -7.39 29.42 -14.70
CA THR A 135 -6.86 30.58 -15.44
C THR A 135 -7.98 31.43 -16.00
N LEU A 136 -8.99 30.81 -16.62
CA LEU A 136 -10.17 31.51 -17.12
C LEU A 136 -11.00 32.11 -15.97
N LEU A 137 -11.20 31.36 -14.88
CA LEU A 137 -11.98 31.83 -13.74
C LEU A 137 -11.34 33.00 -12.98
N LYS A 138 -10.00 33.03 -12.84
CA LYS A 138 -9.27 34.14 -12.23
C LYS A 138 -9.40 35.47 -12.98
N ASN A 139 -9.78 35.45 -14.26
CA ASN A 139 -9.99 36.64 -15.08
C ASN A 139 -11.46 37.11 -15.13
N VAL A 140 -12.39 36.42 -14.45
CA VAL A 140 -13.80 36.85 -14.38
C VAL A 140 -13.94 38.05 -13.43
N ARG A 141 -14.27 39.22 -13.97
CA ARG A 141 -14.35 40.46 -13.17
C ARG A 141 -15.49 40.38 -12.14
N GLY A 142 -15.14 40.62 -10.87
CA GLY A 142 -16.06 40.59 -9.73
C GLY A 142 -16.17 39.23 -9.01
N LEU A 143 -15.49 38.19 -9.52
CA LEU A 143 -15.59 36.83 -8.99
C LEU A 143 -14.50 36.59 -7.94
N GLU A 144 -14.90 36.34 -6.69
CA GLU A 144 -13.99 35.83 -5.66
C GLU A 144 -13.95 34.30 -5.74
N LEU A 145 -12.82 33.73 -6.17
CA LEU A 145 -12.66 32.28 -6.26
C LEU A 145 -12.13 31.70 -4.94
N LEU A 146 -13.01 31.01 -4.22
CA LEU A 146 -12.74 30.33 -2.95
C LEU A 146 -12.26 28.88 -3.19
N THR A 147 -11.33 28.43 -2.33
CA THR A 147 -10.94 27.02 -2.19
C THR A 147 -11.61 26.41 -0.98
N PHE A 148 -11.92 25.11 -1.01
CA PHE A 148 -12.54 24.38 0.10
C PHE A 148 -11.81 23.08 0.43
N ALA A 149 -12.04 22.53 1.63
CA ALA A 149 -11.44 21.26 2.04
C ALA A 149 -11.87 20.11 1.12
N GLU A 150 -10.96 19.17 0.84
CA GLU A 150 -11.23 18.02 -0.04
C GLU A 150 -11.72 18.38 -1.46
N GLN A 151 -11.33 19.56 -1.99
CA GLN A 151 -11.76 20.05 -3.32
C GLN A 151 -11.55 19.05 -4.47
N ASP A 152 -10.47 18.25 -4.43
CA ASP A 152 -10.13 17.27 -5.47
C ASP A 152 -10.85 15.91 -5.33
N THR A 153 -11.58 15.66 -4.24
CA THR A 153 -12.30 14.38 -4.07
C THR A 153 -13.34 14.13 -5.17
N CYS A 154 -13.63 12.87 -5.47
CA CYS A 154 -14.65 12.50 -6.45
C CYS A 154 -16.05 12.87 -5.94
N CYS A 155 -16.85 13.54 -6.76
CA CYS A 155 -18.26 13.85 -6.50
C CYS A 155 -19.21 12.64 -6.55
N GLY A 156 -18.73 11.40 -6.45
CA GLY A 156 -19.58 10.21 -6.47
C GLY A 156 -20.17 9.82 -7.83
N PHE A 157 -20.50 10.75 -8.73
CA PHE A 157 -21.35 10.45 -9.90
C PHE A 157 -20.89 9.24 -10.75
N GLY A 158 -19.62 9.16 -11.16
CA GLY A 158 -18.98 7.91 -11.59
C GLY A 158 -19.66 7.07 -12.70
N GLY A 159 -20.56 7.65 -13.51
CA GLY A 159 -21.35 6.90 -14.48
C GLY A 159 -22.35 5.97 -13.82
N THR A 160 -22.34 4.68 -14.15
CA THR A 160 -23.27 3.70 -13.52
C THR A 160 -22.94 3.39 -12.06
N PHE A 161 -21.83 3.87 -11.52
CA PHE A 161 -21.57 3.82 -10.08
C PHE A 161 -22.66 4.56 -9.28
N SER A 162 -23.13 5.74 -9.70
CA SER A 162 -24.23 6.43 -8.98
C SER A 162 -25.60 5.75 -9.13
N VAL A 163 -25.71 4.70 -9.94
CA VAL A 163 -26.94 3.89 -10.08
C VAL A 163 -26.83 2.58 -9.32
N LYS A 164 -25.69 1.89 -9.44
CA LYS A 164 -25.41 0.61 -8.76
C LYS A 164 -25.02 0.76 -7.30
N MET A 165 -24.34 1.85 -6.98
CA MET A 165 -23.82 2.23 -5.67
C MET A 165 -24.34 3.63 -5.33
N ALA A 166 -25.62 3.90 -5.64
CA ALA A 166 -26.29 5.19 -5.41
C ALA A 166 -26.16 5.69 -3.96
N GLU A 167 -26.06 4.72 -3.06
CA GLU A 167 -25.90 4.84 -1.62
C GLU A 167 -24.53 5.45 -1.28
N ILE A 168 -23.42 4.77 -1.61
CA ILE A 168 -22.05 5.28 -1.50
C ILE A 168 -21.88 6.61 -2.25
N SER A 169 -22.39 6.69 -3.48
CA SER A 169 -22.38 7.88 -4.32
C SER A 169 -23.07 9.07 -3.68
N GLY A 170 -24.05 8.85 -2.81
CA GLY A 170 -24.72 9.92 -2.09
C GLY A 170 -23.77 10.68 -1.18
N GLU A 171 -22.84 9.98 -0.54
CA GLU A 171 -22.15 10.48 0.64
C GLU A 171 -20.78 11.02 0.34
N MET A 172 -20.13 10.43 -0.68
CA MET A 172 -19.08 11.06 -1.47
C MET A 172 -19.45 12.51 -1.81
N VAL A 173 -20.74 12.76 -2.04
CA VAL A 173 -21.18 14.12 -2.20
C VAL A 173 -21.56 14.81 -0.90
N LYS A 174 -22.37 14.22 -0.01
CA LYS A 174 -22.81 14.96 1.20
C LYS A 174 -21.62 15.57 1.94
N GLU A 175 -20.52 14.83 2.03
CA GLU A 175 -19.26 15.33 2.59
C GLU A 175 -18.68 16.47 1.75
N LYS A 176 -18.52 16.28 0.43
CA LYS A 176 -18.01 17.32 -0.47
C LYS A 176 -18.86 18.60 -0.45
N VAL A 177 -20.17 18.48 -0.33
CA VAL A 177 -21.11 19.61 -0.19
C VAL A 177 -21.02 20.24 1.20
N ALA A 178 -20.75 19.47 2.26
CA ALA A 178 -20.49 20.03 3.59
C ALA A 178 -19.24 20.94 3.57
N HIS A 179 -18.09 20.42 3.12
CA HIS A 179 -16.86 21.21 2.98
C HIS A 179 -17.03 22.44 2.05
N LEU A 180 -17.78 22.27 0.96
CA LEU A 180 -18.13 23.38 0.06
C LEU A 180 -18.95 24.46 0.76
N MET A 181 -19.94 24.09 1.59
CA MET A 181 -20.82 25.04 2.27
C MET A 181 -20.16 25.72 3.47
N GLU A 182 -19.08 25.16 4.03
CA GLU A 182 -18.27 25.82 5.07
C GLU A 182 -17.72 27.18 4.62
N VAL A 183 -17.28 27.30 3.36
CA VAL A 183 -16.80 28.58 2.79
C VAL A 183 -17.94 29.48 2.26
N ARG A 184 -19.20 29.02 2.36
CA ARG A 184 -20.43 29.76 2.00
C ARG A 184 -20.42 30.41 0.59
N PRO A 185 -20.13 29.66 -0.48
CA PRO A 185 -20.14 30.20 -1.83
C PRO A 185 -21.56 30.57 -2.28
N GLU A 186 -21.65 31.61 -3.11
CA GLU A 186 -22.88 31.97 -3.83
C GLU A 186 -23.02 31.14 -5.11
N TYR A 187 -21.90 30.73 -5.71
CA TYR A 187 -21.86 29.94 -6.94
C TYR A 187 -20.97 28.69 -6.80
N LEU A 188 -21.45 27.57 -7.33
CA LEU A 188 -20.64 26.38 -7.59
C LEU A 188 -20.38 26.30 -9.11
N ILE A 189 -19.13 26.38 -9.50
CA ILE A 189 -18.69 26.26 -10.90
C ILE A 189 -18.10 24.87 -11.11
N GLY A 190 -18.62 24.13 -12.08
CA GLY A 190 -18.15 22.78 -12.41
C GLY A 190 -18.83 22.23 -13.67
N ALA A 191 -18.35 21.08 -14.15
CA ALA A 191 -18.81 20.47 -15.40
C ALA A 191 -19.95 19.44 -15.24
N ASP A 192 -20.35 19.06 -14.03
CA ASP A 192 -21.31 17.96 -13.74
C ASP A 192 -22.21 18.26 -12.50
N THR A 193 -23.47 17.79 -12.49
CA THR A 193 -24.47 18.08 -11.41
C THR A 193 -25.48 16.93 -11.15
N ARG A 194 -25.55 16.34 -9.91
CA ARG A 194 -26.71 15.67 -9.20
C ARG A 194 -26.29 14.60 -8.16
N ILE A 195 -26.96 14.55 -6.98
CA ILE A 195 -26.33 14.24 -5.67
C ILE A 195 -27.32 13.68 -4.58
N ARG A 196 -26.90 12.69 -3.72
CA ARG A 196 -27.54 11.98 -2.52
C ARG A 196 -27.90 10.47 -2.76
N GLN A 197 -28.01 9.49 -1.81
CA GLN A 197 -27.93 9.42 -0.30
C GLN A 197 -27.78 7.95 0.28
N GLN A 198 -26.89 7.65 1.28
CA GLN A 198 -26.94 6.58 2.36
C GLN A 198 -25.65 6.49 3.30
N ILE A 199 -25.71 6.73 4.64
CA ILE A 199 -24.54 7.17 5.47
C ILE A 199 -24.17 6.41 6.78
N GLU A 200 -24.70 5.23 7.08
CA GLU A 200 -25.24 5.06 8.45
C GLU A 200 -24.27 4.82 9.66
N ASP A 201 -22.96 4.57 9.48
CA ASP A 201 -21.97 4.59 10.59
C ASP A 201 -21.15 5.90 10.66
N PRO A 202 -21.32 6.77 11.68
CA PRO A 202 -20.57 8.01 11.81
C PRO A 202 -19.18 7.90 12.44
N ILE A 203 -18.90 6.87 13.25
CA ILE A 203 -17.61 6.73 13.95
C ILE A 203 -16.57 6.25 12.94
N MET A 204 -16.85 5.12 12.27
CA MET A 204 -15.98 4.56 11.24
C MET A 204 -15.68 5.59 10.13
N ARG A 205 -16.71 6.27 9.61
CA ARG A 205 -16.51 7.30 8.57
C ARG A 205 -15.62 8.44 9.02
N LYS A 206 -15.80 8.95 10.24
CA LYS A 206 -14.96 10.04 10.77
C LYS A 206 -13.51 9.57 10.98
N ALA A 207 -13.31 8.36 11.50
CA ALA A 207 -11.99 7.80 11.74
C ALA A 207 -11.23 7.52 10.43
N VAL A 208 -11.88 6.88 9.44
CA VAL A 208 -11.31 6.66 8.10
C VAL A 208 -11.04 7.99 7.38
N ALA A 209 -11.96 8.97 7.46
CA ALA A 209 -11.76 10.28 6.86
C ALA A 209 -10.54 11.03 7.43
N ASN A 210 -10.42 11.06 8.76
CA ASN A 210 -9.28 11.65 9.46
C ASN A 210 -7.96 10.96 9.09
N ALA A 211 -7.99 9.63 8.91
CA ALA A 211 -6.82 8.85 8.54
C ALA A 211 -6.35 9.12 7.12
N GLN A 212 -7.27 9.16 6.15
CA GLN A 212 -6.95 9.54 4.77
C GLN A 212 -6.29 10.93 4.72
N GLN A 213 -6.78 11.89 5.53
CA GLN A 213 -6.20 13.23 5.63
C GLN A 213 -4.81 13.21 6.26
N ARG A 214 -4.63 12.63 7.46
CA ARG A 214 -3.33 12.58 8.16
C ARG A 214 -2.27 11.83 7.36
N ILE A 215 -2.59 10.63 6.88
CA ILE A 215 -1.66 9.80 6.09
C ILE A 215 -1.39 10.44 4.73
N GLY A 216 -2.41 11.03 4.08
CA GLY A 216 -2.27 11.74 2.82
C GLY A 216 -1.33 12.95 2.91
N ALA A 217 -1.49 13.79 3.93
CA ALA A 217 -0.64 14.95 4.17
C ALA A 217 0.80 14.55 4.50
N ASN A 218 1.01 13.58 5.40
CA ASN A 218 2.34 13.08 5.75
C ASN A 218 3.03 12.44 4.54
N ARG A 219 2.30 11.66 3.72
CA ARG A 219 2.80 11.12 2.45
C ARG A 219 3.25 12.24 1.53
N GLN A 220 2.43 13.28 1.30
CA GLN A 220 2.78 14.35 0.38
C GLN A 220 4.07 15.07 0.81
N LYS A 221 4.19 15.41 2.10
CA LYS A 221 5.44 15.97 2.66
C LYS A 221 6.67 15.11 2.36
N MET A 222 6.59 13.79 2.52
CA MET A 222 7.70 12.87 2.24
C MET A 222 7.96 12.62 0.75
N VAL A 223 6.95 12.81 -0.10
CA VAL A 223 7.06 12.78 -1.56
C VAL A 223 7.81 14.02 -2.05
N ASP A 224 7.42 15.20 -1.56
CA ASP A 224 8.04 16.47 -1.90
C ASP A 224 9.52 16.53 -1.43
N GLU A 225 9.81 15.99 -0.24
CA GLU A 225 11.18 15.88 0.30
C GLU A 225 12.06 14.85 -0.43
N LEU A 226 11.47 13.81 -1.04
CA LEU A 226 12.23 12.84 -1.84
C LEU A 226 12.67 13.45 -3.17
N GLY A 227 11.82 14.26 -3.80
CA GLY A 227 12.00 14.73 -5.18
C GLY A 227 11.87 13.59 -6.21
N HIS A 228 11.85 13.94 -7.49
CA HIS A 228 11.83 12.98 -8.62
C HIS A 228 10.79 11.84 -8.50
N TRP A 229 9.64 12.17 -7.92
CA TRP A 229 8.67 11.16 -7.47
C TRP A 229 8.18 10.26 -8.59
N GLU A 230 7.97 10.79 -9.79
CA GLU A 230 7.49 10.00 -10.93
C GLU A 230 8.56 9.02 -11.41
N GLU A 231 9.82 9.45 -11.48
CA GLU A 231 10.96 8.63 -11.85
C GLU A 231 11.25 7.52 -10.82
N TRP A 232 11.04 7.80 -9.52
CA TRP A 232 11.06 6.77 -8.48
C TRP A 232 9.96 5.72 -8.68
N ARG A 233 8.75 6.12 -9.14
CA ARG A 233 7.68 5.17 -9.49
C ARG A 233 8.03 4.35 -10.72
N ASP A 234 8.73 4.93 -11.68
CA ASP A 234 9.20 4.23 -12.88
C ASP A 234 10.25 3.16 -12.54
N ARG A 235 11.29 3.46 -11.75
CA ARG A 235 12.25 2.43 -11.30
C ARG A 235 11.57 1.38 -10.44
N ALA A 236 10.69 1.77 -9.52
CA ALA A 236 9.95 0.81 -8.69
C ALA A 236 8.99 -0.08 -9.51
N ALA A 237 8.41 0.42 -10.61
CA ALA A 237 7.64 -0.38 -11.56
C ALA A 237 8.55 -1.32 -12.38
N GLN A 238 9.67 -0.81 -12.93
CA GLN A 238 10.67 -1.58 -13.70
C GLN A 238 11.14 -2.82 -12.93
N ILE A 239 11.55 -2.65 -11.66
CA ILE A 239 11.97 -3.74 -10.77
C ILE A 239 10.90 -4.83 -10.69
N ARG A 240 9.64 -4.43 -10.46
CA ARG A 240 8.54 -5.38 -10.28
C ARG A 240 8.16 -6.07 -11.59
N ASP A 241 8.18 -5.37 -12.72
CA ASP A 241 7.93 -5.97 -14.04
C ASP A 241 9.04 -6.91 -14.49
N HIS A 242 10.31 -6.61 -14.16
CA HIS A 242 11.44 -7.52 -14.39
C HIS A 242 11.29 -8.81 -13.57
N VAL A 243 11.04 -8.69 -12.25
CA VAL A 243 10.80 -9.84 -11.36
C VAL A 243 9.64 -10.70 -11.86
N LEU A 244 8.51 -10.09 -12.24
CA LEU A 244 7.36 -10.85 -12.75
C LEU A 244 7.67 -11.58 -14.07
N SER A 245 8.56 -11.05 -14.91
CA SER A 245 8.91 -11.65 -16.20
C SER A 245 9.97 -12.77 -16.08
N ASN A 246 10.69 -12.82 -14.96
CA ASN A 246 11.69 -13.85 -14.61
C ASN A 246 11.31 -14.63 -13.34
N LEU A 247 10.03 -14.70 -13.00
CA LEU A 247 9.56 -15.11 -11.68
C LEU A 247 9.93 -16.56 -11.33
N ASP A 248 9.83 -17.48 -12.29
CA ASP A 248 10.25 -18.89 -12.15
C ASP A 248 11.73 -19.02 -11.78
N ALA A 249 12.61 -18.29 -12.46
CA ALA A 249 14.04 -18.32 -12.19
C ALA A 249 14.39 -17.69 -10.83
N TYR A 250 13.75 -16.57 -10.48
CA TYR A 250 13.94 -15.96 -9.17
C TYR A 250 13.39 -16.81 -8.02
N LEU A 251 12.26 -17.50 -8.22
CA LEU A 251 11.73 -18.48 -7.27
C LEU A 251 12.67 -19.68 -7.11
N TYR A 252 13.26 -20.16 -8.21
CA TYR A 252 14.28 -21.22 -8.17
C TYR A 252 15.52 -20.77 -7.39
N GLN A 253 16.10 -19.61 -7.74
CA GLN A 253 17.27 -19.03 -7.08
C GLN A 253 17.02 -18.80 -5.59
N LEU A 254 15.89 -18.20 -5.22
CA LEU A 254 15.46 -17.99 -3.84
C LEU A 254 15.37 -19.33 -3.09
N SER A 255 14.80 -20.36 -3.73
CA SER A 255 14.66 -21.68 -3.13
C SER A 255 15.99 -22.36 -2.86
N GLU A 256 16.94 -22.28 -3.80
CA GLU A 256 18.30 -22.78 -3.61
C GLU A 256 19.01 -22.02 -2.48
N LYS A 257 18.90 -20.68 -2.45
CA LYS A 257 19.58 -19.87 -1.44
C LYS A 257 19.02 -20.04 -0.03
N VAL A 258 17.70 -20.13 0.14
CA VAL A 258 17.10 -20.45 1.45
C VAL A 258 17.56 -21.84 1.93
N THR A 259 17.59 -22.82 1.03
CA THR A 259 18.08 -24.19 1.35
C THR A 259 19.56 -24.19 1.71
N GLN A 260 20.41 -23.50 0.93
CA GLN A 260 21.84 -23.31 1.21
C GLN A 260 22.10 -22.67 2.59
N ASN A 261 21.22 -21.77 3.03
CA ASN A 261 21.31 -21.12 4.34
C ASN A 261 20.81 -21.97 5.52
N GLY A 262 20.28 -23.18 5.27
CA GLY A 262 19.72 -24.08 6.28
C GLY A 262 18.20 -23.94 6.50
N GLY A 263 17.49 -23.24 5.62
CA GLY A 263 16.03 -23.11 5.67
C GLY A 263 15.29 -24.14 4.83
N HIS A 264 14.03 -24.38 5.16
CA HIS A 264 13.11 -25.20 4.36
C HIS A 264 12.23 -24.32 3.47
N VAL A 265 11.95 -24.76 2.25
CA VAL A 265 11.07 -24.05 1.31
C VAL A 265 9.90 -24.96 0.94
N TYR A 266 8.68 -24.46 1.12
CA TYR A 266 7.47 -25.12 0.67
C TYR A 266 6.76 -24.23 -0.34
N PHE A 267 6.58 -24.75 -1.55
CA PHE A 267 5.71 -24.16 -2.55
C PHE A 267 4.28 -24.64 -2.28
N ALA A 268 3.31 -23.75 -2.31
CA ALA A 268 1.90 -24.03 -2.05
C ALA A 268 1.04 -23.48 -3.20
N ARG A 269 0.33 -24.36 -3.89
CA ARG A 269 -0.49 -24.03 -5.07
C ARG A 269 -1.82 -23.44 -4.65
N THR A 270 -2.44 -24.01 -3.62
CA THR A 270 -3.66 -23.49 -3.00
C THR A 270 -3.40 -22.97 -1.59
N LYS A 271 -4.42 -22.36 -0.98
CA LYS A 271 -4.39 -21.99 0.44
C LYS A 271 -4.36 -23.22 1.35
N GLU A 272 -5.04 -24.31 0.99
CA GLU A 272 -5.10 -25.57 1.72
C GLU A 272 -3.73 -26.25 1.78
N ASP A 273 -2.95 -26.23 0.69
CA ASP A 273 -1.57 -26.71 0.69
C ASP A 273 -0.73 -25.97 1.73
N ALA A 274 -0.83 -24.63 1.74
CA ALA A 274 -0.07 -23.77 2.64
C ALA A 274 -0.46 -24.01 4.11
N THR A 275 -1.75 -24.06 4.44
CA THR A 275 -2.21 -24.27 5.82
C THR A 275 -1.93 -25.70 6.30
N ARG A 276 -2.08 -26.72 5.45
CA ARG A 276 -1.69 -28.10 5.77
C ARG A 276 -0.20 -28.21 6.11
N TYR A 277 0.68 -27.60 5.32
CA TYR A 277 2.12 -27.59 5.63
C TYR A 277 2.42 -26.86 6.94
N ILE A 278 1.82 -25.68 7.17
CA ILE A 278 2.01 -24.91 8.41
C ILE A 278 1.54 -25.72 9.64
N LEU A 279 0.39 -26.39 9.53
CA LEU A 279 -0.13 -27.27 10.58
C LEU A 279 0.79 -28.48 10.82
N GLN A 280 1.32 -29.11 9.77
CA GLN A 280 2.30 -30.20 9.90
C GLN A 280 3.58 -29.73 10.62
N VAL A 281 4.10 -28.54 10.30
CA VAL A 281 5.24 -27.94 11.03
C VAL A 281 4.88 -27.77 12.51
N ALA A 282 3.71 -27.19 12.81
CA ALA A 282 3.25 -26.97 14.17
C ALA A 282 3.09 -28.26 14.98
N GLN A 283 2.50 -29.30 14.38
CA GLN A 283 2.36 -30.63 14.98
C GLN A 283 3.71 -31.30 15.23
N ARG A 284 4.64 -31.29 14.26
CA ARG A 284 6.00 -31.84 14.44
C ARG A 284 6.78 -31.14 15.55
N LYS A 285 6.53 -29.85 15.77
CA LYS A 285 7.11 -29.06 16.86
C LYS A 285 6.38 -29.20 18.20
N ASN A 286 5.26 -29.94 18.25
CA ASN A 286 4.36 -30.03 19.40
C ASN A 286 3.92 -28.65 19.92
N ALA A 287 3.78 -27.68 19.00
CA ALA A 287 3.48 -26.30 19.34
C ALA A 287 2.09 -26.18 19.98
N ARG A 288 2.04 -25.49 21.13
CA ARG A 288 0.80 -25.17 21.84
C ARG A 288 0.43 -23.70 21.65
N LYS A 289 1.44 -22.84 21.48
CA LYS A 289 1.28 -21.40 21.26
C LYS A 289 2.11 -20.93 20.05
N VAL A 290 1.44 -20.15 19.21
CA VAL A 290 2.00 -19.53 18.02
C VAL A 290 1.84 -18.02 18.16
N VAL A 291 2.95 -17.27 18.09
CA VAL A 291 2.91 -15.81 17.96
C VAL A 291 3.01 -15.42 16.49
N LYS A 292 2.13 -14.54 16.04
CA LYS A 292 1.98 -14.20 14.63
C LYS A 292 2.10 -12.70 14.43
N SER A 293 2.90 -12.25 13.47
CA SER A 293 2.88 -10.87 13.01
C SER A 293 1.73 -10.67 12.02
N LYS A 294 1.21 -9.43 11.95
CA LYS A 294 0.28 -9.02 10.90
C LYS A 294 0.76 -9.45 9.51
N SER A 295 -0.12 -10.05 8.72
CA SER A 295 0.16 -10.45 7.34
C SER A 295 -1.12 -10.73 6.57
N MET A 296 -1.26 -10.11 5.40
CA MET A 296 -2.43 -10.29 4.53
C MET A 296 -2.50 -11.67 3.88
N VAL A 297 -1.36 -12.34 3.68
CA VAL A 297 -1.33 -13.66 3.03
C VAL A 297 -1.65 -14.79 4.01
N THR A 298 -1.34 -14.64 5.29
CA THR A 298 -1.77 -15.61 6.33
C THR A 298 -3.27 -15.52 6.59
N GLU A 299 -3.84 -14.32 6.49
CA GLU A 299 -5.28 -14.08 6.51
C GLU A 299 -5.96 -14.63 5.24
N GLU A 300 -5.41 -14.37 4.05
CA GLU A 300 -5.90 -14.91 2.77
C GLU A 300 -6.04 -16.44 2.77
N ILE A 301 -5.10 -17.15 3.41
CA ILE A 301 -5.11 -18.62 3.49
C ILE A 301 -5.84 -19.15 4.74
N GLY A 302 -6.20 -18.30 5.70
CA GLY A 302 -6.91 -18.70 6.91
C GLY A 302 -6.07 -19.45 7.95
N VAL A 303 -4.78 -19.11 8.11
CA VAL A 303 -3.85 -19.80 9.05
C VAL A 303 -4.42 -19.88 10.46
N ASN A 304 -4.99 -18.79 10.96
CA ASN A 304 -5.46 -18.70 12.35
C ASN A 304 -6.52 -19.75 12.64
N HIS A 305 -7.55 -19.88 11.77
CA HIS A 305 -8.60 -20.88 11.91
C HIS A 305 -8.05 -22.30 11.89
N VAL A 306 -7.21 -22.65 10.90
CA VAL A 306 -6.68 -24.03 10.78
C VAL A 306 -5.83 -24.44 11.99
N LEU A 307 -5.07 -23.52 12.58
CA LEU A 307 -4.31 -23.79 13.81
C LEU A 307 -5.19 -23.83 15.06
N GLN A 308 -6.19 -22.94 15.17
CA GLN A 308 -7.13 -22.90 16.28
C GLN A 308 -8.03 -24.15 16.32
N ASP A 309 -8.51 -24.61 15.16
CA ASP A 309 -9.29 -25.84 15.02
C ASP A 309 -8.46 -27.09 15.40
N ALA A 310 -7.14 -27.03 15.24
CA ALA A 310 -6.20 -28.05 15.73
C ALA A 310 -5.83 -27.91 17.22
N GLY A 311 -6.46 -26.98 17.96
CA GLY A 311 -6.24 -26.75 19.39
C GLY A 311 -4.99 -25.92 19.72
N ILE A 312 -4.39 -25.25 18.74
CA ILE A 312 -3.17 -24.43 18.91
C ILE A 312 -3.56 -22.97 19.15
N GLN A 313 -3.07 -22.38 20.24
CA GLN A 313 -3.33 -20.98 20.56
C GLN A 313 -2.53 -20.06 19.61
N VAL A 314 -3.22 -19.35 18.72
CA VAL A 314 -2.60 -18.33 17.85
C VAL A 314 -2.84 -16.95 18.43
N ILE A 315 -1.77 -16.17 18.64
CA ILE A 315 -1.80 -14.80 19.16
C ILE A 315 -1.29 -13.83 18.08
N GLU A 316 -2.12 -12.87 17.70
CA GLU A 316 -1.66 -11.72 16.90
C GLU A 316 -0.79 -10.81 17.75
N THR A 317 0.27 -10.28 17.17
CA THR A 317 1.29 -9.48 17.89
C THR A 317 1.45 -8.06 17.37
N ASP A 318 0.64 -7.66 16.41
CA ASP A 318 0.46 -6.27 15.98
C ASP A 318 -0.61 -5.64 16.86
N LEU A 319 -0.37 -4.46 17.43
CA LEU A 319 -1.27 -3.89 18.45
C LEU A 319 -2.72 -3.83 17.95
N GLY A 320 -2.93 -3.33 16.72
CA GLY A 320 -4.23 -3.26 16.10
C GLY A 320 -4.87 -4.63 15.83
N GLU A 321 -4.12 -5.60 15.30
CA GLU A 321 -4.65 -6.97 15.06
C GLU A 321 -4.96 -7.71 16.37
N TYR A 322 -4.20 -7.50 17.45
CA TYR A 322 -4.47 -8.11 18.76
C TYR A 322 -5.77 -7.58 19.38
N ILE A 323 -5.99 -6.27 19.33
CA ILE A 323 -7.25 -5.64 19.78
C ILE A 323 -8.45 -6.20 19.00
N LEU A 324 -8.29 -6.39 17.70
CA LEU A 324 -9.30 -6.97 16.81
C LEU A 324 -9.55 -8.46 17.09
N GLN A 325 -8.49 -9.23 17.37
CA GLN A 325 -8.57 -10.64 17.75
C GLN A 325 -9.35 -10.83 19.06
N LEU A 326 -9.15 -9.94 20.06
CA LEU A 326 -9.92 -9.93 21.30
C LEU A 326 -11.41 -9.64 21.05
N ASP A 327 -11.73 -8.69 20.18
CA ASP A 327 -13.11 -8.29 19.84
C ASP A 327 -13.79 -9.23 18.83
N GLN A 328 -13.04 -10.16 18.21
CA GLN A 328 -13.49 -11.02 17.11
C GLN A 328 -13.99 -10.24 15.88
N ASP A 329 -13.38 -9.09 15.61
CA ASP A 329 -13.72 -8.18 14.50
C ASP A 329 -12.62 -8.19 13.43
N PRO A 330 -12.90 -8.40 12.13
CA PRO A 330 -11.86 -8.43 11.10
C PRO A 330 -11.13 -7.08 10.88
N PRO A 331 -9.89 -7.10 10.37
CA PRO A 331 -9.17 -5.88 10.02
C PRO A 331 -9.80 -5.13 8.85
N SER A 332 -9.83 -3.80 8.97
CA SER A 332 -10.44 -2.92 7.95
C SER A 332 -9.43 -2.20 7.04
N HIS A 333 -8.13 -2.25 7.36
CA HIS A 333 -7.10 -1.54 6.61
C HIS A 333 -5.72 -2.22 6.67
N VAL A 334 -5.02 -2.27 5.53
CA VAL A 334 -3.74 -2.99 5.34
C VAL A 334 -2.61 -2.49 6.26
N VAL A 335 -2.59 -1.19 6.56
CA VAL A 335 -1.60 -0.55 7.45
C VAL A 335 -2.14 -0.51 8.88
N VAL A 336 -3.08 0.38 9.20
CA VAL A 336 -3.70 0.56 10.53
C VAL A 336 -5.02 -0.21 10.71
N PRO A 337 -5.04 -1.48 11.16
CA PRO A 337 -6.17 -2.38 10.92
C PRO A 337 -7.45 -2.00 11.68
N ALA A 338 -7.28 -1.52 12.92
CA ALA A 338 -8.33 -1.13 13.85
C ALA A 338 -8.85 0.31 13.64
N ILE A 339 -8.53 0.96 12.52
CA ILE A 339 -8.90 2.33 12.14
C ILE A 339 -10.40 2.68 12.28
N HIS A 340 -11.29 1.69 12.34
CA HIS A 340 -12.73 1.87 12.52
C HIS A 340 -13.17 1.97 13.99
N LYS A 341 -12.28 1.67 14.97
CA LYS A 341 -12.55 1.74 16.40
C LYS A 341 -12.00 3.02 17.04
N ASP A 342 -12.72 3.54 18.03
CA ASP A 342 -12.25 4.61 18.91
C ASP A 342 -11.67 4.07 20.23
N ARG A 343 -11.07 4.96 21.04
CA ARG A 343 -10.46 4.56 22.33
C ARG A 343 -11.47 3.95 23.32
N HIS A 344 -12.75 4.35 23.25
CA HIS A 344 -13.79 3.93 24.20
C HIS A 344 -14.18 2.47 23.93
N GLN A 345 -14.36 2.14 22.65
CA GLN A 345 -14.58 0.77 22.20
C GLN A 345 -13.38 -0.12 22.57
N ILE A 346 -12.15 0.34 22.35
CA ILE A 346 -10.92 -0.40 22.67
C ILE A 346 -10.80 -0.63 24.19
N ARG A 347 -11.01 0.41 25.03
CA ARG A 347 -11.03 0.25 26.49
C ARG A 347 -12.05 -0.80 26.93
N ARG A 348 -13.26 -0.77 26.36
CA ARG A 348 -14.32 -1.73 26.69
C ARG A 348 -13.89 -3.17 26.38
N VAL A 349 -13.31 -3.42 25.20
CA VAL A 349 -12.77 -4.74 24.83
C VAL A 349 -11.70 -5.20 25.82
N LEU A 350 -10.75 -4.34 26.17
CA LEU A 350 -9.70 -4.68 27.14
C LEU A 350 -10.26 -4.94 28.55
N HIS A 351 -11.31 -4.23 28.96
CA HIS A 351 -12.00 -4.47 30.22
C HIS A 351 -12.71 -5.84 30.21
N GLU A 352 -13.58 -6.07 29.22
CA GLU A 352 -14.40 -7.27 29.09
C GLU A 352 -13.58 -8.57 28.84
N ARG A 353 -12.42 -8.46 28.18
CA ARG A 353 -11.60 -9.63 27.81
C ARG A 353 -10.39 -9.86 28.70
N LEU A 354 -9.79 -8.80 29.26
CA LEU A 354 -8.51 -8.87 29.99
C LEU A 354 -8.56 -8.22 31.39
N GLY A 355 -9.72 -7.71 31.83
CA GLY A 355 -9.87 -7.07 33.14
C GLY A 355 -9.17 -5.72 33.27
N TYR A 356 -8.97 -5.00 32.16
CA TYR A 356 -8.33 -3.68 32.20
C TYR A 356 -9.20 -2.62 32.89
N GLU A 357 -8.69 -1.98 33.95
CA GLU A 357 -9.35 -0.89 34.66
C GLU A 357 -8.62 0.47 34.56
N GLY A 358 -7.43 0.49 33.94
CA GLY A 358 -6.54 1.66 33.86
C GLY A 358 -7.10 2.85 33.03
N PRO A 359 -6.34 3.94 32.85
CA PRO A 359 -6.80 5.14 32.15
C PRO A 359 -7.23 4.91 30.70
N GLU A 360 -8.20 5.70 30.21
CA GLU A 360 -8.65 5.67 28.81
C GLU A 360 -7.75 6.50 27.88
N THR A 361 -6.46 6.16 27.91
CA THR A 361 -5.41 6.82 27.13
C THR A 361 -4.72 5.78 26.25
N PRO A 362 -4.44 6.06 24.96
CA PRO A 362 -3.69 5.16 24.09
C PRO A 362 -2.44 4.60 24.76
N GLU A 363 -1.67 5.44 25.45
CA GLU A 363 -0.41 5.11 26.11
C GLU A 363 -0.60 4.01 27.18
N ALA A 364 -1.55 4.19 28.10
CA ALA A 364 -1.80 3.23 29.17
C ALA A 364 -2.38 1.90 28.65
N MET A 365 -3.19 1.93 27.59
CA MET A 365 -3.73 0.72 26.97
C MET A 365 -2.63 -0.04 26.22
N THR A 366 -1.80 0.64 25.44
CA THR A 366 -0.64 0.04 24.75
C THR A 366 0.36 -0.56 25.72
N LEU A 367 0.67 0.11 26.84
CA LEU A 367 1.58 -0.43 27.86
C LEU A 367 1.03 -1.67 28.56
N PHE A 368 -0.27 -1.74 28.82
CA PHE A 368 -0.93 -2.94 29.35
C PHE A 368 -0.88 -4.11 28.35
N ILE A 369 -1.21 -3.85 27.08
CA ILE A 369 -1.15 -4.87 26.02
C ILE A 369 0.30 -5.36 25.82
N ARG A 370 1.29 -4.46 25.85
CA ARG A 370 2.74 -4.80 25.81
C ARG A 370 3.11 -5.83 26.86
N GLN A 371 2.64 -5.67 28.10
CA GLN A 371 2.93 -6.63 29.18
C GLN A 371 2.38 -8.02 28.84
N LYS A 372 1.14 -8.10 28.37
CA LYS A 372 0.51 -9.38 27.99
C LYS A 372 1.18 -10.07 26.81
N ILE A 373 1.36 -9.37 25.70
CA ILE A 373 1.96 -9.99 24.50
C ILE A 373 3.44 -10.39 24.74
N ARG A 374 4.16 -9.72 25.65
CA ARG A 374 5.53 -10.13 26.05
C ARG A 374 5.57 -11.53 26.68
N GLU A 375 4.60 -11.87 27.55
CA GLU A 375 4.47 -13.22 28.11
C GLU A 375 4.23 -14.27 27.00
N ASP A 376 3.42 -13.92 25.97
CA ASP A 376 3.14 -14.79 24.82
C ASP A 376 4.37 -15.00 23.92
N PHE A 377 5.17 -13.95 23.65
CA PHE A 377 6.40 -14.04 22.86
C PHE A 377 7.44 -14.98 23.46
N LEU A 378 7.59 -14.99 24.79
CA LEU A 378 8.58 -15.79 25.50
C LEU A 378 8.15 -17.26 25.64
N SER A 379 6.84 -17.54 25.56
CA SER A 379 6.26 -18.87 25.75
C SER A 379 5.85 -19.59 24.46
N ALA A 380 5.87 -18.91 23.31
CA ALA A 380 5.47 -19.51 22.03
C ALA A 380 6.60 -20.33 21.38
N GLU A 381 6.24 -21.53 20.90
CA GLU A 381 7.20 -22.41 20.22
C GLU A 381 7.49 -21.96 18.77
N ILE A 382 6.51 -21.31 18.12
CA ILE A 382 6.57 -20.89 16.72
C ILE A 382 6.22 -19.41 16.56
N GLY A 383 7.03 -18.72 15.75
CA GLY A 383 6.74 -17.42 15.20
C GLY A 383 6.27 -17.52 13.75
N ILE A 384 5.15 -16.90 13.39
CA ILE A 384 4.69 -16.79 12.00
C ILE A 384 4.77 -15.33 11.55
N THR A 385 5.34 -15.07 10.38
CA THR A 385 5.33 -13.73 9.77
C THR A 385 4.84 -13.74 8.34
N GLY A 386 4.45 -12.56 7.86
CA GLY A 386 4.45 -12.30 6.42
C GLY A 386 5.86 -12.18 5.85
N CYS A 387 5.94 -11.66 4.62
CA CYS A 387 7.16 -11.26 3.95
C CYS A 387 6.83 -10.03 3.07
N ASN A 388 7.54 -8.93 3.25
CA ASN A 388 7.37 -7.76 2.36
C ASN A 388 8.03 -8.05 1.01
N PHE A 389 9.31 -8.46 1.05
CA PHE A 389 10.10 -8.94 -0.08
C PHE A 389 11.10 -10.01 0.38
N ALA A 390 11.27 -11.06 -0.40
CA ALA A 390 12.38 -12.00 -0.30
C ALA A 390 13.47 -11.61 -1.32
N VAL A 391 14.74 -11.69 -0.92
CA VAL A 391 15.90 -11.37 -1.76
C VAL A 391 16.43 -12.65 -2.39
N ALA A 392 16.33 -12.75 -3.72
CA ALA A 392 16.68 -13.97 -4.43
C ALA A 392 18.18 -14.27 -4.38
N GLU A 393 19.05 -13.25 -4.46
CA GLU A 393 20.51 -13.40 -4.41
C GLU A 393 21.00 -14.08 -3.12
N THR A 394 20.42 -13.73 -1.97
CA THR A 394 20.94 -14.11 -0.64
C THR A 394 20.06 -15.10 0.10
N GLY A 395 18.82 -15.35 -0.35
CA GLY A 395 17.86 -16.18 0.37
C GLY A 395 17.27 -15.49 1.61
N SER A 396 17.24 -14.16 1.64
CA SER A 396 16.85 -13.39 2.82
C SER A 396 15.39 -12.93 2.78
N VAL A 397 14.66 -12.97 3.90
CA VAL A 397 13.29 -12.43 4.05
C VAL A 397 13.34 -11.04 4.68
N CYS A 398 12.77 -10.03 4.02
CA CYS A 398 12.69 -8.66 4.51
C CYS A 398 11.32 -8.36 5.13
N LEU A 399 11.33 -7.94 6.39
CA LEU A 399 10.17 -7.56 7.20
C LEU A 399 10.23 -6.07 7.53
N VAL A 400 9.10 -5.37 7.40
CA VAL A 400 8.98 -3.91 7.54
C VAL A 400 7.91 -3.59 8.59
N THR A 401 8.30 -3.08 9.77
CA THR A 401 7.39 -2.80 10.90
C THR A 401 7.75 -1.52 11.66
N ASN A 402 6.86 -1.05 12.55
CA ASN A 402 7.13 0.08 13.46
C ASN A 402 7.21 -0.32 14.94
N GLU A 403 6.55 -1.42 15.34
CA GLU A 403 6.35 -1.78 16.75
C GLU A 403 7.46 -2.67 17.32
N GLY A 404 8.17 -3.42 16.47
CA GLY A 404 9.17 -4.40 16.85
C GLY A 404 8.63 -5.80 17.09
N ASN A 405 7.31 -6.00 16.99
CA ASN A 405 6.63 -7.30 17.10
C ASN A 405 7.23 -8.37 16.20
N ALA A 406 7.43 -8.09 14.91
CA ALA A 406 8.01 -9.04 13.97
C ALA A 406 9.46 -9.42 14.34
N ARG A 407 10.23 -8.54 15.01
CA ARG A 407 11.56 -8.90 15.55
C ARG A 407 11.42 -9.92 16.68
N MET A 408 10.44 -9.76 17.58
CA MET A 408 10.19 -10.73 18.65
C MET A 408 9.70 -12.08 18.09
N CYS A 409 8.74 -12.10 17.16
CA CYS A 409 8.32 -13.30 16.41
C CYS A 409 9.48 -14.07 15.75
N THR A 410 10.59 -13.39 15.43
CA THR A 410 11.73 -13.96 14.67
C THR A 410 13.03 -14.02 15.47
N THR A 411 12.93 -13.82 16.78
CA THR A 411 14.05 -13.85 17.73
C THR A 411 13.82 -14.84 18.88
N LEU A 412 12.61 -14.86 19.45
CA LEU A 412 12.32 -15.65 20.66
C LEU A 412 11.80 -17.06 20.35
N PRO A 413 10.83 -17.27 19.42
CA PRO A 413 10.39 -18.62 19.07
C PRO A 413 11.49 -19.43 18.38
N LYS A 414 11.60 -20.71 18.75
CA LYS A 414 12.61 -21.63 18.18
C LYS A 414 12.36 -21.99 16.71
N THR A 415 11.14 -21.80 16.20
CA THR A 415 10.82 -22.04 14.80
C THR A 415 10.17 -20.80 14.19
N HIS A 416 10.63 -20.39 13.01
CA HIS A 416 10.04 -19.27 12.27
C HIS A 416 9.47 -19.76 10.94
N ILE A 417 8.20 -19.43 10.68
CA ILE A 417 7.55 -19.64 9.39
C ILE A 417 7.26 -18.28 8.76
N ALA A 418 7.93 -17.95 7.66
CA ALA A 418 7.60 -16.82 6.82
C ALA A 418 6.65 -17.27 5.69
N VAL A 419 5.53 -16.56 5.52
CA VAL A 419 4.55 -16.82 4.46
C VAL A 419 4.54 -15.67 3.47
N MET A 420 4.63 -15.97 2.17
CA MET A 420 4.67 -14.97 1.11
C MET A 420 3.81 -15.37 -0.09
N GLY A 421 3.20 -14.39 -0.76
CA GLY A 421 2.73 -14.61 -2.13
C GLY A 421 3.94 -14.77 -3.05
N MET A 422 3.85 -15.64 -4.06
CA MET A 422 5.00 -15.95 -4.94
C MET A 422 5.60 -14.73 -5.65
N GLU A 423 4.83 -13.65 -5.81
CA GLU A 423 5.28 -12.40 -6.42
C GLU A 423 6.19 -11.54 -5.53
N ARG A 424 6.37 -11.89 -4.25
CA ARG A 424 7.04 -11.08 -3.21
C ARG A 424 8.56 -11.12 -3.29
N ILE A 425 9.15 -11.02 -4.48
CA ILE A 425 10.62 -11.08 -4.67
C ILE A 425 11.21 -9.71 -5.03
N ALA A 426 12.44 -9.48 -4.57
CA ALA A 426 13.40 -8.52 -5.11
C ALA A 426 14.69 -9.29 -5.52
N PRO A 427 15.40 -8.90 -6.60
CA PRO A 427 16.63 -9.56 -7.03
C PRO A 427 17.75 -9.44 -5.98
N THR A 428 18.12 -8.20 -5.61
CA THR A 428 19.13 -7.90 -4.59
C THR A 428 18.58 -6.97 -3.49
N PHE A 429 19.41 -6.63 -2.50
CA PHE A 429 19.07 -5.59 -1.52
C PHE A 429 18.96 -4.18 -2.11
N ALA A 430 19.53 -3.90 -3.29
CA ALA A 430 19.42 -2.59 -3.93
C ALA A 430 17.97 -2.32 -4.40
N GLU A 431 17.31 -3.35 -4.93
CA GLU A 431 15.90 -3.27 -5.30
C GLU A 431 15.01 -3.21 -4.05
N VAL A 432 15.40 -3.87 -2.95
CA VAL A 432 14.70 -3.74 -1.66
C VAL A 432 14.73 -2.29 -1.17
N ASP A 433 15.86 -1.59 -1.22
CA ASP A 433 15.95 -0.17 -0.85
C ASP A 433 14.92 0.69 -1.59
N VAL A 434 14.85 0.58 -2.92
CA VAL A 434 13.87 1.31 -3.73
C VAL A 434 12.44 0.98 -3.29
N LEU A 435 12.14 -0.30 -3.08
CA LEU A 435 10.79 -0.75 -2.75
C LEU A 435 10.36 -0.36 -1.32
N ILE A 436 11.24 -0.42 -0.31
CA ILE A 436 10.92 0.01 1.06
C ILE A 436 10.87 1.54 1.18
N THR A 437 11.71 2.27 0.44
CA THR A 437 11.69 3.73 0.30
C THR A 437 10.33 4.21 -0.20
N MET A 438 9.80 3.53 -1.22
CA MET A 438 8.48 3.82 -1.78
C MET A 438 7.33 3.35 -0.88
N LEU A 439 7.50 2.21 -0.18
CA LEU A 439 6.51 1.66 0.74
C LEU A 439 6.29 2.58 1.95
N ALA A 440 7.35 2.92 2.70
CA ALA A 440 7.24 3.69 3.94
C ALA A 440 6.60 5.07 3.72
N ARG A 441 7.05 5.77 2.67
CA ARG A 441 6.50 7.08 2.27
C ARG A 441 5.03 6.99 1.87
N SER A 442 4.66 5.94 1.13
CA SER A 442 3.28 5.74 0.66
C SER A 442 2.31 5.23 1.73
N ALA A 443 2.79 4.48 2.72
CA ALA A 443 1.97 3.79 3.71
C ALA A 443 1.74 4.59 4.99
N VAL A 444 2.79 5.20 5.53
CA VAL A 444 2.76 5.92 6.82
C VAL A 444 3.26 7.35 6.74
N GLY A 445 3.80 7.78 5.59
CA GLY A 445 4.40 9.10 5.44
C GLY A 445 5.68 9.26 6.25
N ALA A 446 6.55 8.26 6.23
CA ALA A 446 7.89 8.30 6.83
C ALA A 446 8.96 7.93 5.78
N ARG A 447 10.21 8.36 5.99
CA ARG A 447 11.35 8.01 5.10
C ARG A 447 11.65 6.52 5.10
N LEU A 448 11.56 5.91 6.30
CA LEU A 448 11.68 4.50 6.57
C LEU A 448 10.81 4.17 7.80
N THR A 449 10.41 2.92 7.99
CA THR A 449 9.71 2.47 9.20
C THR A 449 10.65 2.27 10.39
N GLY A 450 10.09 2.12 11.61
CA GLY A 450 10.84 1.92 12.86
C GLY A 450 11.88 0.79 12.78
N TYR A 451 11.49 -0.34 12.19
CA TYR A 451 12.32 -1.53 12.00
C TYR A 451 12.22 -2.06 10.57
N ASN A 452 13.37 -2.34 9.97
CA ASN A 452 13.47 -3.19 8.78
C ASN A 452 14.41 -4.34 9.13
N THR A 453 13.87 -5.55 9.17
CA THR A 453 14.54 -6.75 9.66
C THR A 453 14.68 -7.74 8.53
N TRP A 454 15.91 -8.05 8.14
CA TRP A 454 16.24 -8.91 7.01
C TRP A 454 16.87 -10.19 7.56
N LEU A 455 16.21 -11.32 7.36
CA LEU A 455 16.53 -12.61 7.97
C LEU A 455 17.10 -13.56 6.94
N THR A 456 18.26 -14.16 7.21
CA THR A 456 18.94 -15.08 6.29
C THR A 456 18.94 -16.49 6.87
N GLY A 457 17.83 -17.20 6.66
CA GLY A 457 17.62 -18.55 7.17
C GLY A 457 17.49 -18.62 8.71
N PRO A 458 17.75 -19.80 9.31
CA PRO A 458 17.83 -19.95 10.76
C PRO A 458 19.04 -19.21 11.35
N ARG A 459 19.13 -19.18 12.68
CA ARG A 459 20.32 -18.71 13.40
C ARG A 459 21.54 -19.58 13.06
N GLU A 460 22.73 -19.01 13.18
CA GLU A 460 23.99 -19.73 12.93
C GLU A 460 24.45 -20.51 14.17
N ALA A 461 25.42 -21.40 13.99
CA ALA A 461 26.03 -22.13 15.10
C ALA A 461 26.62 -21.14 16.13
N GLY A 462 26.43 -21.43 17.41
CA GLY A 462 26.84 -20.56 18.52
C GLY A 462 25.94 -19.35 18.77
N HIS A 463 24.96 -19.04 17.89
CA HIS A 463 23.98 -17.99 18.19
C HIS A 463 22.99 -18.49 19.25
N VAL A 464 22.80 -17.68 20.29
CA VAL A 464 21.88 -18.00 21.41
C VAL A 464 20.42 -17.75 21.05
N ASP A 465 20.13 -16.72 20.25
CA ASP A 465 18.78 -16.31 19.87
C ASP A 465 18.54 -16.32 18.35
N GLY A 466 17.27 -16.17 17.96
CA GLY A 466 16.79 -16.50 16.61
C GLY A 466 16.30 -17.94 16.48
N PRO A 467 15.60 -18.25 15.37
CA PRO A 467 15.00 -19.57 15.17
C PRO A 467 16.06 -20.62 14.87
N GLU A 468 15.89 -21.80 15.47
CA GLU A 468 16.63 -23.02 15.21
C GLU A 468 16.21 -23.66 13.87
N GLU A 469 14.95 -23.50 13.47
CA GLU A 469 14.41 -23.98 12.18
C GLU A 469 13.63 -22.85 11.48
N PHE A 470 13.86 -22.66 10.19
CA PHE A 470 13.22 -21.63 9.37
C PHE A 470 12.47 -22.26 8.19
N HIS A 471 11.23 -21.85 7.95
CA HIS A 471 10.42 -22.25 6.82
C HIS A 471 9.98 -21.03 6.00
N LEU A 472 10.12 -21.11 4.68
CA LEU A 472 9.54 -20.18 3.73
C LEU A 472 8.39 -20.87 2.96
N VAL A 473 7.16 -20.41 3.19
CA VAL A 473 5.95 -20.87 2.49
C VAL A 473 5.62 -19.89 1.37
N ILE A 474 5.75 -20.36 0.13
CA ILE A 474 5.55 -19.58 -1.10
C ILE A 474 4.19 -19.94 -1.70
N VAL A 475 3.24 -19.00 -1.64
CA VAL A 475 1.84 -19.21 -2.00
C VAL A 475 1.55 -18.66 -3.40
N ASP A 476 1.09 -19.53 -4.31
CA ASP A 476 0.46 -19.14 -5.58
C ASP A 476 -0.99 -18.71 -5.33
N ASN A 477 -1.88 -19.66 -5.00
CA ASN A 477 -3.31 -19.42 -4.76
C ASN A 477 -4.00 -18.66 -5.92
N GLY A 478 -3.62 -18.98 -7.17
CA GLY A 478 -4.17 -18.37 -8.39
C GLY A 478 -3.41 -17.15 -8.93
N ARG A 479 -2.29 -16.75 -8.32
CA ARG A 479 -1.39 -15.70 -8.82
C ARG A 479 -0.74 -16.08 -10.15
N SER A 480 -0.49 -17.36 -10.44
CA SER A 480 0.01 -17.83 -11.74
C SER A 480 -1.00 -17.54 -12.87
N GLU A 481 -2.28 -17.78 -12.63
CA GLU A 481 -3.34 -17.36 -13.56
C GLU A 481 -3.48 -15.83 -13.66
N VAL A 482 -3.13 -15.08 -12.62
CA VAL A 482 -3.10 -13.61 -12.67
C VAL A 482 -1.92 -13.15 -13.55
N LEU A 483 -0.75 -13.77 -13.39
CA LEU A 483 0.48 -13.50 -14.16
C LEU A 483 0.28 -13.78 -15.66
N ALA A 484 -0.43 -14.85 -16.01
CA ALA A 484 -0.79 -15.21 -17.38
C ALA A 484 -1.86 -14.29 -18.02
N SER A 485 -2.46 -13.38 -17.24
CA SER A 485 -3.63 -12.60 -17.67
C SER A 485 -3.34 -11.11 -17.83
N GLU A 486 -4.29 -10.39 -18.44
CA GLU A 486 -4.31 -8.91 -18.49
C GLU A 486 -4.29 -8.24 -17.11
N PHE A 487 -4.45 -9.00 -16.01
CA PHE A 487 -4.38 -8.50 -14.65
C PHE A 487 -2.98 -8.54 -14.02
N ARG A 488 -1.94 -9.07 -14.72
CA ARG A 488 -0.56 -9.26 -14.21
C ARG A 488 -0.01 -8.08 -13.41
N ASP A 489 -0.29 -6.85 -13.85
CA ASP A 489 0.11 -5.59 -13.22
C ASP A 489 -0.24 -5.50 -11.72
N VAL A 490 -1.32 -6.16 -11.28
CA VAL A 490 -1.73 -6.16 -9.87
C VAL A 490 -0.67 -6.82 -8.96
N LEU A 491 0.12 -7.76 -9.49
CA LEU A 491 1.19 -8.45 -8.77
C LEU A 491 2.39 -7.54 -8.48
N ARG A 492 2.48 -6.36 -9.11
CA ARG A 492 3.47 -5.35 -8.75
C ARG A 492 3.26 -4.79 -7.33
N CYS A 493 2.04 -4.92 -6.77
CA CYS A 493 1.60 -4.24 -5.55
C CYS A 493 2.52 -4.45 -4.35
N ILE A 494 3.04 -3.37 -3.76
CA ILE A 494 3.88 -3.39 -2.55
C ILE A 494 3.07 -3.28 -1.23
N ARG A 495 1.74 -3.50 -1.28
CA ARG A 495 0.81 -3.48 -0.12
C ARG A 495 0.79 -2.20 0.73
N CYS A 496 1.32 -1.08 0.23
CA CYS A 496 1.39 0.21 0.95
C CYS A 496 0.06 0.92 1.28
N GLY A 497 -1.12 0.40 0.93
CA GLY A 497 -2.41 1.04 1.26
C GLY A 497 -2.74 2.38 0.56
N ALA A 498 -1.79 3.06 -0.10
CA ALA A 498 -2.00 4.39 -0.71
C ALA A 498 -3.25 4.49 -1.63
N CYS A 499 -3.56 3.42 -2.36
CA CYS A 499 -4.75 3.36 -3.21
C CYS A 499 -6.08 3.42 -2.42
N MET A 500 -6.11 2.95 -1.16
CA MET A 500 -7.25 3.07 -0.24
C MET A 500 -7.28 4.43 0.42
N ASN A 501 -6.12 4.96 0.81
CA ASN A 501 -6.00 6.27 1.46
C ASN A 501 -6.45 7.42 0.55
N THR A 502 -6.41 7.25 -0.78
CA THR A 502 -6.98 8.21 -1.74
C THR A 502 -8.38 7.81 -2.25
N CYS A 503 -8.89 6.62 -1.92
CA CYS A 503 -10.13 6.12 -2.51
C CYS A 503 -11.35 6.78 -1.82
N PRO A 504 -12.17 7.53 -2.55
CA PRO A 504 -13.33 8.18 -1.97
C PRO A 504 -14.47 7.19 -1.70
N ALA A 505 -14.55 6.03 -2.37
CA ALA A 505 -15.54 5.01 -2.02
C ALA A 505 -15.19 4.33 -0.67
N TYR A 506 -13.92 3.96 -0.48
CA TYR A 506 -13.39 3.41 0.76
C TYR A 506 -13.61 4.34 1.97
N ARG A 507 -13.53 5.66 1.75
CA ARG A 507 -13.82 6.68 2.78
C ARG A 507 -15.19 6.54 3.46
N HIS A 508 -16.21 6.09 2.72
CA HIS A 508 -17.58 6.01 3.22
C HIS A 508 -18.01 4.62 3.67
N ILE A 509 -17.40 3.56 3.13
CA ILE A 509 -17.77 2.16 3.45
C ILE A 509 -16.72 1.41 4.29
N GLY A 510 -15.57 2.03 4.56
CA GLY A 510 -14.44 1.42 5.25
C GLY A 510 -13.86 0.23 4.49
N GLY A 511 -13.14 -0.64 5.22
CA GLY A 511 -12.67 -1.92 4.69
C GLY A 511 -13.76 -2.98 4.63
N HIS A 512 -14.54 -3.11 5.70
CA HIS A 512 -15.57 -4.13 5.83
C HIS A 512 -16.63 -4.06 4.73
N GLY A 513 -16.96 -2.86 4.23
CA GLY A 513 -17.85 -2.67 3.09
C GLY A 513 -17.36 -3.26 1.76
N TYR A 514 -16.10 -3.72 1.66
CA TYR A 514 -15.60 -4.51 0.54
C TYR A 514 -15.75 -6.04 0.75
N GLY A 515 -16.20 -6.51 1.92
CA GLY A 515 -16.45 -7.93 2.20
C GLY A 515 -15.26 -8.86 1.88
N SER A 516 -14.03 -8.36 1.96
CA SER A 516 -12.84 -9.06 1.45
C SER A 516 -11.59 -8.70 2.24
N ILE A 517 -10.74 -9.70 2.48
CA ILE A 517 -9.43 -9.56 3.15
C ILE A 517 -8.59 -8.45 2.49
N TYR A 518 -8.67 -8.30 1.17
CA TYR A 518 -8.11 -7.14 0.48
C TYR A 518 -9.20 -6.09 0.24
N PRO A 519 -9.20 -4.96 0.97
CA PRO A 519 -10.16 -3.88 0.74
C PRO A 519 -9.73 -2.87 -0.34
N GLY A 520 -10.63 -1.97 -0.72
CA GLY A 520 -10.35 -0.82 -1.58
C GLY A 520 -10.05 -1.17 -3.05
N PRO A 521 -9.42 -0.24 -3.80
CA PRO A 521 -9.16 -0.44 -5.23
C PRO A 521 -8.24 -1.61 -5.56
N ILE A 522 -7.32 -1.98 -4.66
CA ILE A 522 -6.49 -3.20 -4.82
C ILE A 522 -7.34 -4.46 -4.63
N GLY A 523 -8.23 -4.46 -3.63
CA GLY A 523 -9.24 -5.50 -3.40
C GLY A 523 -10.15 -5.77 -4.59
N ALA A 524 -10.72 -4.70 -5.14
CA ALA A 524 -11.59 -4.74 -6.32
C ALA A 524 -10.91 -5.27 -7.60
N VAL A 525 -9.60 -5.55 -7.57
CA VAL A 525 -8.86 -6.27 -8.62
C VAL A 525 -8.42 -7.67 -8.17
N ILE A 526 -7.79 -7.78 -6.99
CA ILE A 526 -7.18 -9.05 -6.60
C ILE A 526 -8.21 -10.08 -6.14
N SER A 527 -9.24 -9.68 -5.39
CA SER A 527 -10.20 -10.60 -4.77
C SER A 527 -11.05 -11.37 -5.80
N PRO A 528 -11.59 -10.75 -6.87
CA PRO A 528 -12.28 -11.50 -7.94
C PRO A 528 -11.36 -12.43 -8.75
N ARG A 529 -10.03 -12.34 -8.61
CA ARG A 529 -9.09 -13.30 -9.19
C ARG A 529 -8.76 -14.46 -8.25
N LEU A 530 -8.52 -14.19 -6.96
CA LEU A 530 -8.13 -15.23 -5.99
C LEU A 530 -9.33 -16.05 -5.49
N GLY A 531 -10.49 -15.42 -5.23
CA GLY A 531 -11.72 -16.10 -4.79
C GLY A 531 -12.85 -16.14 -5.83
N GLY A 532 -12.62 -15.58 -7.02
CA GLY A 532 -13.56 -15.65 -8.13
C GLY A 532 -14.75 -14.67 -8.07
N TYR A 533 -15.55 -14.65 -9.14
CA TYR A 533 -16.65 -13.70 -9.30
C TYR A 533 -17.93 -14.08 -8.54
N LYS A 534 -18.08 -15.32 -8.05
CA LYS A 534 -19.30 -15.75 -7.32
C LYS A 534 -19.54 -14.83 -6.12
N ASP A 535 -18.48 -14.58 -5.37
CA ASP A 535 -18.51 -13.87 -4.09
C ASP A 535 -18.07 -12.39 -4.24
N PHE A 536 -17.27 -12.07 -5.26
CA PHE A 536 -16.67 -10.72 -5.43
C PHE A 536 -17.14 -9.91 -6.67
N LYS A 537 -18.20 -10.32 -7.37
CA LYS A 537 -18.75 -9.61 -8.55
C LYS A 537 -19.12 -8.15 -8.33
N ASP A 538 -19.45 -7.76 -7.10
CA ASP A 538 -19.93 -6.41 -6.79
C ASP A 538 -18.76 -5.43 -6.52
N LEU A 539 -17.58 -5.91 -6.14
CA LEU A 539 -16.41 -5.06 -5.84
C LEU A 539 -15.91 -4.25 -7.04
N PRO A 540 -15.86 -4.79 -8.28
CA PRO A 540 -15.55 -3.99 -9.45
C PRO A 540 -16.55 -2.86 -9.68
N TYR A 541 -17.80 -2.99 -9.21
CA TYR A 541 -18.81 -1.93 -9.28
C TYR A 541 -18.74 -0.94 -8.11
N ALA A 542 -18.10 -1.27 -6.99
CA ALA A 542 -17.80 -0.37 -5.85
C ALA A 542 -16.68 0.67 -6.14
N CYS A 543 -16.56 1.11 -7.39
CA CYS A 543 -15.55 2.07 -7.85
C CYS A 543 -16.16 3.10 -8.81
N SER A 544 -15.92 4.40 -8.58
CA SER A 544 -16.37 5.47 -9.48
C SER A 544 -15.51 5.62 -10.75
N LEU A 545 -14.48 4.78 -10.93
CA LEU A 545 -13.47 4.87 -12.00
C LEU A 545 -12.85 6.27 -12.11
N CYS A 546 -12.60 6.93 -10.97
CA CYS A 546 -12.09 8.30 -10.89
C CYS A 546 -10.55 8.43 -10.93
N THR A 547 -9.83 7.33 -11.18
CA THR A 547 -8.35 7.22 -11.34
C THR A 547 -7.47 7.73 -10.21
N ALA A 548 -8.02 8.16 -9.07
CA ALA A 548 -7.24 8.62 -7.92
C ALA A 548 -6.19 7.60 -7.45
N CYS A 549 -6.56 6.32 -7.39
CA CYS A 549 -5.67 5.22 -7.02
C CYS A 549 -4.49 5.01 -7.98
N ASP A 550 -4.68 5.26 -9.27
CA ASP A 550 -3.66 5.10 -10.30
C ASP A 550 -2.60 6.20 -10.16
N ASN A 551 -3.05 7.43 -9.87
CA ASN A 551 -2.18 8.60 -9.74
C ASN A 551 -1.27 8.55 -8.50
N VAL A 552 -1.68 7.86 -7.42
CA VAL A 552 -0.87 7.75 -6.18
C VAL A 552 -0.03 6.47 -6.08
N CYS A 553 -0.28 5.47 -6.93
CA CYS A 553 0.34 4.15 -6.80
C CYS A 553 1.86 4.22 -7.00
N PRO A 554 2.68 3.83 -5.99
CA PRO A 554 4.15 3.94 -6.07
C PRO A 554 4.79 2.99 -7.11
N VAL A 555 4.05 2.01 -7.61
CA VAL A 555 4.51 0.98 -8.57
C VAL A 555 3.61 0.92 -9.82
N ARG A 556 3.09 2.10 -10.22
CA ARG A 556 2.32 2.38 -11.45
C ARG A 556 1.22 1.36 -11.84
N ILE A 557 0.53 0.75 -10.88
CA ILE A 557 -0.57 -0.19 -11.18
C ILE A 557 -1.79 0.61 -11.69
N PRO A 558 -2.31 0.32 -12.89
CA PRO A 558 -3.47 1.00 -13.46
C PRO A 558 -4.76 0.40 -12.91
N LEU A 559 -4.95 0.50 -11.59
CA LEU A 559 -6.04 -0.15 -10.84
C LEU A 559 -7.43 0.13 -11.44
N SER A 560 -7.71 1.37 -11.88
CA SER A 560 -9.01 1.67 -12.52
C SER A 560 -9.23 0.94 -13.85
N LYS A 561 -8.17 0.75 -14.65
CA LYS A 561 -8.20 -0.02 -15.92
C LYS A 561 -8.46 -1.50 -15.64
N LEU A 562 -7.83 -2.05 -14.60
CA LEU A 562 -8.03 -3.44 -14.16
C LEU A 562 -9.46 -3.65 -13.61
N ILE A 563 -9.97 -2.72 -12.79
CA ILE A 563 -11.37 -2.74 -12.33
C ILE A 563 -12.34 -2.68 -13.52
N LEU A 564 -12.08 -1.84 -14.52
CA LEU A 564 -12.89 -1.79 -15.74
C LEU A 564 -12.82 -3.11 -16.54
N ARG A 565 -11.65 -3.78 -16.57
CA ARG A 565 -11.50 -5.11 -17.20
C ARG A 565 -12.35 -6.17 -16.49
N HIS A 566 -12.45 -6.16 -15.16
CA HIS A 566 -13.39 -7.03 -14.45
C HIS A 566 -14.84 -6.81 -14.88
N ARG A 567 -15.29 -5.55 -14.99
CA ARG A 567 -16.65 -5.25 -15.48
C ARG A 567 -16.88 -5.82 -16.88
N ARG A 568 -15.90 -5.67 -17.78
CA ARG A 568 -15.92 -6.25 -19.14
C ARG A 568 -16.05 -7.78 -19.10
N VAL A 569 -15.19 -8.46 -18.35
CA VAL A 569 -15.22 -9.93 -18.22
C VAL A 569 -16.57 -10.42 -17.65
N MET A 570 -17.14 -9.72 -16.67
CA MET A 570 -18.47 -10.06 -16.12
C MET A 570 -19.61 -9.81 -17.11
N ALA A 571 -19.54 -8.76 -17.92
CA ALA A 571 -20.51 -8.51 -18.99
C ALA A 571 -20.41 -9.57 -20.09
N GLU A 572 -19.19 -9.87 -20.57
CA GLU A 572 -18.92 -10.87 -21.62
C GLU A 572 -19.27 -12.30 -21.18
N LYS A 573 -19.08 -12.65 -19.90
CA LYS A 573 -19.49 -13.95 -19.32
C LYS A 573 -20.95 -13.99 -18.83
N GLY A 574 -21.72 -12.91 -18.97
CA GLY A 574 -23.13 -12.87 -18.57
C GLY A 574 -23.40 -12.94 -17.06
N ILE A 575 -22.39 -12.64 -16.22
CA ILE A 575 -22.46 -12.67 -14.73
C ILE A 575 -23.32 -11.52 -14.19
N THR A 576 -23.45 -10.44 -14.96
CA THR A 576 -24.28 -9.26 -14.66
C THR A 576 -25.78 -9.57 -14.67
N ALA A 577 -26.59 -8.78 -13.97
CA ALA A 577 -28.03 -9.01 -13.87
C ALA A 577 -28.75 -8.92 -15.24
N LYS A 578 -29.65 -9.86 -15.54
CA LYS A 578 -30.41 -9.91 -16.82
C LYS A 578 -31.24 -8.64 -17.11
N ALA A 579 -31.62 -7.87 -16.09
CA ALA A 579 -32.28 -6.58 -16.26
C ALA A 579 -31.32 -5.50 -16.80
N GLU A 580 -30.12 -5.41 -16.22
CA GLU A 580 -29.05 -4.51 -16.68
C GLU A 580 -28.65 -4.81 -18.12
N GLN A 581 -28.40 -6.08 -18.45
CA GLN A 581 -28.03 -6.51 -19.81
C GLN A 581 -29.04 -6.04 -20.86
N ARG A 582 -30.35 -6.13 -20.56
CA ARG A 582 -31.42 -5.66 -21.45
C ARG A 582 -31.45 -4.14 -21.57
N ALA A 583 -31.36 -3.42 -20.46
CA ALA A 583 -31.35 -1.95 -20.45
C ALA A 583 -30.17 -1.39 -21.26
N ILE A 584 -28.98 -1.95 -21.11
CA ILE A 584 -27.78 -1.49 -21.81
C ILE A 584 -27.81 -1.86 -23.29
N LYS A 585 -28.33 -3.03 -23.67
CA LYS A 585 -28.56 -3.39 -25.09
C LYS A 585 -29.55 -2.44 -25.78
N MET A 586 -30.63 -2.06 -25.09
CA MET A 586 -31.59 -1.07 -25.60
C MET A 586 -30.97 0.32 -25.75
N PHE A 587 -30.20 0.77 -24.75
CA PHE A 587 -29.45 2.04 -24.81
C PHE A 587 -28.45 2.05 -25.96
N ALA A 588 -27.67 0.97 -26.11
CA ALA A 588 -26.69 0.81 -27.19
C ALA A 588 -27.34 0.84 -28.57
N TYR A 589 -28.46 0.12 -28.76
CA TYR A 589 -29.21 0.11 -30.01
C TYR A 589 -29.79 1.50 -30.34
N ALA A 590 -30.35 2.21 -29.37
CA ALA A 590 -30.82 3.59 -29.58
C ALA A 590 -29.65 4.51 -29.95
N ASN A 591 -28.50 4.38 -29.28
CA ASN A 591 -27.29 5.17 -29.55
C ASN A 591 -26.65 4.84 -30.91
N SER A 592 -26.83 3.62 -31.43
CA SER A 592 -26.36 3.21 -32.76
C SER A 592 -27.29 3.61 -33.91
N HIS A 593 -28.32 4.43 -33.66
CA HIS A 593 -29.24 4.91 -34.70
C HIS A 593 -29.56 6.40 -34.47
N PRO A 594 -28.89 7.34 -35.18
CA PRO A 594 -29.01 8.79 -34.91
C PRO A 594 -30.46 9.31 -34.90
N GLY A 595 -31.35 8.76 -35.74
CA GLY A 595 -32.79 9.09 -35.73
C GLY A 595 -33.48 8.67 -34.43
N LEU A 596 -33.27 7.44 -33.96
CA LEU A 596 -33.84 6.96 -32.69
C LEU A 596 -33.23 7.71 -31.50
N TRP A 597 -31.93 8.02 -31.55
CA TRP A 597 -31.26 8.83 -30.53
C TRP A 597 -31.86 10.23 -30.43
N LYS A 598 -32.02 10.93 -31.56
CA LYS A 598 -32.63 12.28 -31.63
C LYS A 598 -34.06 12.27 -31.09
N VAL A 599 -34.90 11.32 -31.51
CA VAL A 599 -36.28 11.16 -31.02
C VAL A 599 -36.31 10.83 -29.52
N GLY A 600 -35.49 9.88 -29.06
CA GLY A 600 -35.42 9.46 -27.66
C GLY A 600 -34.98 10.58 -26.72
N MET A 601 -34.01 11.41 -27.14
CA MET A 601 -33.58 12.59 -26.37
C MET A 601 -34.67 13.67 -26.31
N MET A 602 -35.38 13.95 -27.40
CA MET A 602 -36.47 14.94 -27.42
C MET A 602 -37.67 14.49 -26.58
N ALA A 603 -38.08 13.22 -26.72
CA ALA A 603 -39.16 12.62 -25.93
C ALA A 603 -38.79 12.51 -24.45
N GLY A 604 -37.54 12.11 -24.14
CA GLY A 604 -37.02 12.03 -22.78
C GLY A 604 -36.98 13.39 -22.08
N ALA A 605 -36.61 14.46 -22.80
CA ALA A 605 -36.64 15.83 -22.27
C ALA A 605 -38.06 16.29 -21.90
N HIS A 606 -39.07 15.94 -22.72
CA HIS A 606 -40.48 16.20 -22.41
C HIS A 606 -40.97 15.34 -21.22
N ALA A 607 -40.75 14.03 -21.25
CA ALA A 607 -41.20 13.13 -20.18
C ALA A 607 -40.54 13.42 -18.82
N ALA A 608 -39.26 13.83 -18.82
CA ALA A 608 -38.57 14.25 -17.60
C ALA A 608 -39.25 15.44 -16.91
N SER A 609 -39.94 16.33 -17.65
CA SER A 609 -40.70 17.44 -17.06
C SER A 609 -41.95 16.98 -16.29
N TRP A 610 -42.49 15.79 -16.59
CA TRP A 610 -43.70 15.25 -15.95
C TRP A 610 -43.38 14.34 -14.76
N PHE A 611 -42.28 13.58 -14.81
CA PHE A 611 -41.92 12.64 -13.74
C PHE A 611 -40.94 13.20 -12.70
N ILE A 612 -40.24 14.31 -12.96
CA ILE A 612 -39.30 14.92 -12.01
C ILE A 612 -39.99 16.04 -11.22
N ASN A 613 -40.77 15.64 -10.22
CA ASN A 613 -41.25 16.54 -9.16
C ASN A 613 -40.52 16.19 -7.85
N GLY A 614 -39.70 17.11 -7.33
CA GLY A 614 -38.94 16.89 -6.08
C GLY A 614 -37.78 15.87 -6.14
N GLY A 615 -37.42 15.36 -7.32
CA GLY A 615 -36.17 14.60 -7.53
C GLY A 615 -36.16 13.15 -7.02
N LYS A 616 -37.33 12.51 -6.83
CA LYS A 616 -37.44 11.09 -6.43
C LYS A 616 -38.24 10.29 -7.45
N THR A 617 -37.69 9.18 -7.94
CA THR A 617 -38.41 8.18 -8.73
C THR A 617 -38.94 7.04 -7.84
N PRO A 618 -40.18 6.56 -8.04
CA PRO A 618 -40.81 5.58 -7.15
C PRO A 618 -40.58 4.15 -7.63
N LEU A 619 -39.39 3.57 -7.41
CA LEU A 619 -39.13 2.12 -7.60
C LEU A 619 -37.93 1.67 -6.77
N LYS A 620 -38.16 0.83 -5.75
CA LYS A 620 -37.17 0.05 -5.00
C LYS A 620 -37.52 -1.43 -5.12
N PHE A 621 -36.53 -2.30 -5.32
CA PHE A 621 -36.66 -3.76 -5.17
C PHE A 621 -35.37 -4.34 -4.56
N GLY A 622 -35.51 -5.08 -3.44
CA GLY A 622 -34.46 -5.91 -2.82
C GLY A 622 -34.33 -7.28 -3.53
N ALA A 623 -33.21 -8.02 -3.41
CA ALA A 623 -32.75 -8.77 -2.21
C ALA A 623 -33.67 -9.99 -1.93
N ILE A 624 -33.23 -11.24 -1.72
CA ILE A 624 -31.97 -11.77 -1.14
C ILE A 624 -31.64 -13.21 -1.67
N SER A 625 -30.54 -13.76 -1.16
CA SER A 625 -29.75 -14.98 -1.44
C SER A 625 -30.41 -16.38 -1.57
N ASP A 626 -29.62 -17.35 -2.07
CA ASP A 626 -29.18 -18.58 -1.37
C ASP A 626 -28.33 -19.48 -2.34
N TRP A 627 -27.13 -19.94 -1.96
CA TRP A 627 -26.80 -21.26 -1.36
C TRP A 627 -27.01 -22.45 -2.37
N MET A 628 -26.09 -23.39 -2.64
CA MET A 628 -24.91 -23.93 -1.93
C MET A 628 -23.80 -24.47 -2.89
N GLU A 629 -22.91 -25.29 -2.33
CA GLU A 629 -22.08 -26.37 -2.89
C GLU A 629 -20.65 -26.05 -3.37
N ALA A 630 -19.72 -26.67 -2.64
CA ALA A 630 -18.29 -26.77 -2.88
C ALA A 630 -17.96 -28.09 -3.61
N ARG A 631 -16.68 -28.28 -3.98
CA ARG A 631 -16.13 -29.56 -4.44
C ARG A 631 -14.78 -29.80 -3.82
N ASP A 632 -14.57 -31.02 -3.34
CA ASP A 632 -13.27 -31.49 -2.86
C ASP A 632 -12.26 -31.64 -4.01
N LEU A 633 -10.97 -31.50 -3.67
CA LEU A 633 -9.83 -31.86 -4.52
C LEU A 633 -8.75 -32.57 -3.68
N PRO A 634 -7.93 -33.44 -4.29
CA PRO A 634 -7.19 -34.48 -3.57
C PRO A 634 -5.82 -34.03 -3.03
N GLU A 635 -5.25 -34.85 -2.14
CA GLU A 635 -3.90 -34.69 -1.60
C GLU A 635 -2.85 -35.46 -2.43
N ALA A 636 -1.65 -34.89 -2.64
CA ALA A 636 -0.45 -35.62 -3.05
C ALA A 636 0.88 -34.89 -2.73
N ASP A 637 1.82 -35.70 -2.25
CA ASP A 637 3.22 -35.54 -1.84
C ASP A 637 4.14 -34.49 -2.51
N GLY A 638 5.13 -33.99 -1.74
CA GLY A 638 5.72 -32.66 -1.92
C GLY A 638 7.00 -32.47 -2.75
N GLU A 639 7.68 -33.50 -3.27
CA GLU A 639 8.92 -33.30 -4.06
C GLU A 639 8.67 -33.05 -5.56
N SER A 640 7.66 -33.68 -6.14
CA SER A 640 7.16 -33.36 -7.50
C SER A 640 6.69 -31.90 -7.59
N PHE A 641 6.20 -31.38 -6.47
CA PHE A 641 5.50 -30.11 -6.36
C PHE A 641 6.34 -28.88 -6.72
N ARG A 642 7.63 -28.82 -6.31
CA ARG A 642 8.51 -27.70 -6.66
C ARG A 642 8.67 -27.58 -8.18
N SER A 643 8.94 -28.70 -8.84
CA SER A 643 9.09 -28.75 -10.29
C SER A 643 7.79 -28.43 -11.01
N GLU A 644 6.65 -28.95 -10.53
CA GLU A 644 5.33 -28.60 -11.10
C GLU A 644 5.01 -27.11 -10.94
N PHE A 645 5.20 -26.55 -9.74
CA PHE A 645 4.96 -25.14 -9.43
C PHE A 645 5.77 -24.21 -10.35
N LEU A 646 7.09 -24.45 -10.47
CA LEU A 646 7.96 -23.64 -11.32
C LEU A 646 7.61 -23.78 -12.81
N ASN A 647 7.23 -24.99 -13.26
CA ASN A 647 6.72 -25.19 -14.61
C ASN A 647 5.37 -24.48 -14.85
N ASN A 648 4.46 -24.45 -13.87
CA ASN A 648 3.20 -23.71 -13.97
C ASN A 648 3.45 -22.19 -14.09
N VAL A 649 4.42 -21.64 -13.36
CA VAL A 649 4.86 -20.24 -13.50
C VAL A 649 5.48 -19.98 -14.88
N ALA A 650 6.33 -20.88 -15.39
CA ALA A 650 6.92 -20.76 -16.71
C ALA A 650 5.88 -20.84 -17.85
N GLN A 651 4.92 -21.76 -17.74
CA GLN A 651 3.75 -21.86 -18.63
C GLN A 651 2.89 -20.60 -18.59
N ALA A 652 2.65 -20.03 -17.41
CA ALA A 652 1.96 -18.74 -17.26
C ALA A 652 2.71 -17.57 -17.94
N LEU A 653 4.04 -17.67 -18.06
CA LEU A 653 4.89 -16.74 -18.81
C LEU A 653 5.03 -17.09 -20.30
N GLY A 654 4.39 -18.15 -20.79
CA GLY A 654 4.39 -18.56 -22.20
C GLY A 654 5.75 -19.05 -22.71
N ARG A 655 6.64 -19.53 -21.83
CA ARG A 655 8.00 -19.95 -22.18
C ARG A 655 8.48 -21.17 -21.37
N PRO A 656 9.57 -21.85 -21.79
CA PRO A 656 10.21 -22.87 -20.96
C PRO A 656 10.68 -22.33 -19.60
N LEU A 657 10.77 -23.23 -18.62
CA LEU A 657 11.34 -22.97 -17.30
C LEU A 657 12.78 -22.48 -17.42
N ARG A 658 13.08 -21.39 -16.72
CA ARG A 658 14.45 -20.88 -16.51
C ARG A 658 14.87 -21.14 -15.07
N LEU A 659 16.13 -21.50 -14.89
CA LEU A 659 16.76 -21.65 -13.58
C LEU A 659 17.64 -20.44 -13.21
N GLU A 660 18.01 -19.64 -14.21
CA GLU A 660 18.78 -18.40 -14.04
C GLU A 660 17.94 -17.21 -14.54
N PRO A 661 17.86 -16.11 -13.78
CA PRO A 661 17.15 -14.91 -14.22
C PRO A 661 17.92 -14.26 -15.37
N GLN A 662 17.20 -13.61 -16.30
CA GLN A 662 17.87 -12.72 -17.25
C GLN A 662 18.45 -11.52 -16.51
N ALA A 663 19.55 -10.96 -17.03
CA ALA A 663 20.09 -9.70 -16.52
C ALA A 663 19.01 -8.60 -16.51
N GLU A 664 19.02 -7.76 -15.48
CA GLU A 664 18.17 -6.56 -15.45
C GLU A 664 18.53 -5.60 -16.59
N ASP A 665 17.51 -4.97 -17.17
CA ASP A 665 17.71 -3.75 -17.96
C ASP A 665 18.36 -2.69 -17.08
N ALA A 666 19.17 -1.81 -17.68
CA ALA A 666 19.77 -0.69 -16.95
C ALA A 666 18.71 0.09 -16.15
N PRO A 667 18.99 0.46 -14.88
CA PRO A 667 18.03 1.16 -14.04
C PRO A 667 17.60 2.47 -14.69
N LEU A 668 16.30 2.74 -14.74
CA LEU A 668 15.74 3.96 -15.35
C LEU A 668 16.26 5.26 -14.70
N ASN A 669 16.78 5.18 -13.47
CA ASN A 669 17.51 6.23 -12.76
C ASN A 669 18.30 5.62 -11.59
N ASN A 670 19.34 6.34 -11.16
CA ASN A 670 20.23 5.98 -10.04
C ASN A 670 20.03 6.87 -8.80
N TYR A 671 18.88 7.54 -8.67
CA TYR A 671 18.62 8.47 -7.55
C TYR A 671 18.77 7.80 -6.16
N ALA A 672 18.54 6.49 -6.08
CA ALA A 672 18.81 5.69 -4.90
C ALA A 672 20.30 5.69 -4.50
N ASN A 673 21.20 5.54 -5.46
CA ASN A 673 22.64 5.47 -5.25
C ASN A 673 23.28 6.86 -5.09
N GLU A 674 22.68 7.89 -5.70
CA GLU A 674 23.20 9.27 -5.71
C GLU A 674 22.74 10.12 -4.51
N ARG A 675 21.57 9.85 -3.92
CA ARG A 675 20.99 10.68 -2.86
C ARG A 675 21.88 10.71 -1.60
N LEU A 676 22.28 11.92 -1.19
CA LEU A 676 23.14 12.26 -0.04
C LEU A 676 24.62 11.85 -0.17
N THR A 677 25.09 11.34 -1.31
CA THR A 677 26.52 10.98 -1.50
C THR A 677 27.44 12.20 -1.60
N GLN A 678 26.89 13.37 -1.99
CA GLN A 678 27.62 14.63 -2.09
C GLN A 678 28.05 15.22 -0.73
N LEU A 679 27.53 14.67 0.38
CA LEU A 679 27.89 15.12 1.73
C LEU A 679 29.23 14.50 2.17
N ASN A 680 30.15 15.36 2.63
CA ASN A 680 31.36 14.90 3.31
C ASN A 680 31.03 14.25 4.67
N GLN A 681 32.01 13.59 5.30
CA GLN A 681 31.74 12.80 6.51
C GLN A 681 31.19 13.63 7.69
N GLN A 682 31.65 14.88 7.85
CA GLN A 682 31.12 15.79 8.87
C GLN A 682 29.67 16.18 8.58
N GLN A 683 29.39 16.72 7.39
CA GLN A 683 28.04 17.11 6.97
C GLN A 683 27.05 15.95 7.05
N ARG A 684 27.52 14.74 6.77
CA ARG A 684 26.74 13.50 6.87
C ARG A 684 26.45 13.13 8.32
N CYS A 685 27.43 13.25 9.22
CA CYS A 685 27.23 13.07 10.66
C CYS A 685 26.24 14.10 11.22
N ASP A 686 26.41 15.39 10.87
CA ASP A 686 25.52 16.47 11.30
C ASP A 686 24.07 16.22 10.84
N ALA A 687 23.87 15.84 9.58
CA ALA A 687 22.57 15.48 9.04
C ALA A 687 21.98 14.22 9.72
N PHE A 688 22.79 13.19 9.98
CA PHE A 688 22.37 11.99 10.70
C PHE A 688 21.88 12.31 12.11
N ILE A 689 22.63 13.13 12.85
CA ILE A 689 22.28 13.62 14.20
C ILE A 689 20.96 14.41 14.14
N GLN A 690 20.82 15.33 13.19
CA GLN A 690 19.62 16.15 13.03
C GLN A 690 18.39 15.27 12.77
N PHE A 691 18.47 14.31 11.85
CA PHE A 691 17.32 13.46 11.51
C PHE A 691 16.95 12.49 12.64
N ALA A 692 17.95 11.89 13.32
CA ALA A 692 17.71 11.03 14.46
C ALA A 692 17.06 11.80 15.63
N SER A 693 17.52 13.03 15.89
CA SER A 693 17.01 13.88 16.97
C SER A 693 15.61 14.42 16.67
N ASP A 694 15.42 15.09 15.53
CA ASP A 694 14.17 15.80 15.21
C ASP A 694 13.00 14.87 14.88
N VAL A 695 13.26 13.79 14.15
CA VAL A 695 12.21 12.96 13.54
C VAL A 695 11.96 11.69 14.36
N MET A 696 13.03 11.11 14.90
CA MET A 696 12.97 9.83 15.61
C MET A 696 13.01 9.99 17.15
N LEU A 697 13.22 11.21 17.65
CA LEU A 697 13.34 11.55 19.08
C LEU A 697 14.46 10.77 19.78
N THR A 698 15.47 10.37 19.02
CA THR A 698 16.65 9.67 19.51
C THR A 698 17.68 10.70 19.99
N ARG A 699 18.18 10.57 21.22
CA ARG A 699 19.29 11.40 21.68
C ARG A 699 20.57 10.92 21.00
N CYS A 700 21.23 11.80 20.26
CA CYS A 700 22.59 11.58 19.78
C CYS A 700 23.59 12.35 20.66
N GLU A 701 24.78 11.77 20.84
CA GLU A 701 25.91 12.41 21.49
C GLU A 701 27.19 12.06 20.71
N LEU A 702 28.00 13.06 20.36
CA LEU A 702 29.30 12.87 19.70
C LEU A 702 30.41 12.96 20.76
N THR A 703 31.31 11.98 20.80
CA THR A 703 32.42 11.92 21.77
C THR A 703 33.71 11.42 21.10
N SER A 704 34.86 11.86 21.61
CA SER A 704 36.16 11.28 21.22
C SER A 704 36.33 9.87 21.77
N GLU A 705 37.05 9.00 21.05
CA GLU A 705 37.39 7.63 21.49
C GLU A 705 37.88 7.55 22.94
N ALA A 706 38.82 8.43 23.35
CA ALA A 706 39.35 8.49 24.72
C ALA A 706 38.32 8.83 25.82
N LYS A 707 37.11 9.24 25.45
CA LYS A 707 35.98 9.57 26.34
C LYS A 707 34.76 8.67 26.13
N ALA A 708 34.87 7.65 25.28
CA ALA A 708 33.76 6.76 24.92
C ALA A 708 33.18 6.06 26.15
N ALA A 709 34.03 5.44 26.97
CA ALA A 709 33.62 4.76 28.21
C ALA A 709 32.99 5.69 29.26
N GLU A 710 33.52 6.91 29.43
CA GLU A 710 32.96 7.91 30.36
C GLU A 710 31.56 8.36 29.92
N ALA A 711 31.38 8.65 28.63
CA ALA A 711 30.09 9.00 28.06
C ALA A 711 29.09 7.83 28.15
N ALA A 712 29.52 6.59 27.88
CA ALA A 712 28.68 5.41 28.00
C ALA A 712 28.17 5.20 29.45
N ILE A 713 29.05 5.32 30.46
CA ILE A 713 28.64 5.26 31.88
C ILE A 713 27.60 6.35 32.19
N ARG A 714 27.85 7.59 31.79
CA ARG A 714 26.94 8.71 32.05
C ARG A 714 25.56 8.46 31.42
N LEU A 715 25.53 8.01 30.17
CA LEU A 715 24.29 7.69 29.46
C LEU A 715 23.54 6.50 30.10
N CYS A 716 24.23 5.46 30.55
CA CYS A 716 23.61 4.36 31.30
C CYS A 716 23.01 4.85 32.63
N LYS A 717 23.74 5.67 33.40
CA LYS A 717 23.25 6.27 34.66
C LYS A 717 22.04 7.19 34.45
N GLU A 718 22.00 7.94 33.35
CA GLU A 718 20.85 8.78 32.97
C GLU A 718 19.63 7.99 32.45
N LEU A 719 19.85 6.79 31.87
CA LEU A 719 18.79 5.88 31.43
C LEU A 719 18.28 4.95 32.54
N GLY A 720 19.09 4.72 33.58
CA GLY A 720 18.81 3.79 34.67
C GLY A 720 19.75 2.59 34.62
N ASP A 721 20.80 2.64 35.42
CA ASP A 721 21.90 1.66 35.51
C ASP A 721 21.60 0.46 36.44
N GLN A 722 20.34 0.29 36.87
CA GLN A 722 19.92 -0.79 37.77
C GLN A 722 20.17 -2.20 37.20
N SER A 723 20.12 -2.33 35.87
CA SER A 723 20.45 -3.56 35.16
C SER A 723 20.82 -3.21 33.72
N VAL A 724 22.07 -3.50 33.34
CA VAL A 724 22.65 -3.19 32.03
C VAL A 724 23.18 -4.47 31.41
N VAL A 725 22.85 -4.73 30.14
CA VAL A 725 23.44 -5.82 29.35
C VAL A 725 24.23 -5.25 28.19
N ILE A 726 25.38 -5.87 27.88
CA ILE A 726 26.33 -5.41 26.85
C ILE A 726 26.56 -6.57 25.87
N SER A 727 26.60 -6.31 24.56
CA SER A 727 27.12 -7.31 23.61
C SER A 727 28.59 -7.64 23.91
N GLY A 728 29.01 -8.91 23.77
CA GLY A 728 30.41 -9.35 23.78
C GLY A 728 31.21 -8.91 22.54
N ASP A 729 30.88 -7.75 21.97
CA ASP A 729 31.51 -7.20 20.79
C ASP A 729 32.86 -6.61 21.18
N THR A 730 33.96 -7.16 20.66
CA THR A 730 35.33 -6.74 20.98
C THR A 730 35.55 -5.24 20.74
N ARG A 731 34.79 -4.61 19.84
CA ARG A 731 34.88 -3.16 19.60
C ARG A 731 34.41 -2.32 20.79
N LEU A 732 33.58 -2.87 21.67
CA LEU A 732 33.21 -2.23 22.95
C LEU A 732 34.30 -2.42 24.01
N GLU A 733 35.05 -3.52 23.94
CA GLU A 733 36.22 -3.77 24.80
C GLU A 733 37.39 -2.87 24.40
N GLU A 734 37.66 -2.74 23.10
CA GLU A 734 38.66 -1.83 22.52
C GLU A 734 38.42 -0.36 22.89
N LEU A 735 37.15 0.07 22.97
CA LEU A 735 36.74 1.39 23.43
C LEU A 735 36.75 1.54 24.98
N GLY A 736 37.12 0.48 25.71
CA GLY A 736 37.06 0.42 27.17
C GLY A 736 35.65 0.50 27.77
N ILE A 737 34.61 0.38 26.95
CA ILE A 737 33.21 0.54 27.38
C ILE A 737 32.78 -0.66 28.23
N SER A 738 33.09 -1.89 27.79
CA SER A 738 32.65 -3.13 28.46
C SER A 738 33.14 -3.19 29.91
N GLU A 739 34.45 -3.16 30.12
CA GLU A 739 35.08 -3.22 31.46
C GLU A 739 34.53 -2.12 32.39
N ARG A 740 34.46 -0.88 31.89
CA ARG A 740 34.04 0.28 32.67
C ARG A 740 32.56 0.24 33.07
N LEU A 741 31.68 -0.26 32.21
CA LEU A 741 30.27 -0.47 32.55
C LEU A 741 30.06 -1.66 33.50
N GLN A 742 30.88 -2.72 33.42
CA GLN A 742 30.88 -3.79 34.42
C GLN A 742 31.25 -3.26 35.81
N GLN A 743 32.28 -2.41 35.89
CA GLN A 743 32.75 -1.79 37.15
C GLN A 743 31.76 -0.76 37.73
N GLU A 744 31.14 0.08 36.90
CA GLU A 744 30.40 1.28 37.34
C GLU A 744 28.88 1.16 37.31
N CYS A 745 28.34 0.16 36.60
CA CYS A 745 26.91 -0.04 36.37
C CYS A 745 26.48 -1.51 36.58
N ASN A 746 27.33 -2.35 37.21
CA ASN A 746 27.12 -3.79 37.42
C ASN A 746 26.68 -4.53 36.14
N ALA A 747 27.16 -4.09 34.98
CA ALA A 747 26.67 -4.58 33.70
C ALA A 747 27.06 -6.04 33.46
N VAL A 748 26.20 -6.79 32.77
CA VAL A 748 26.48 -8.17 32.36
C VAL A 748 26.81 -8.21 30.88
N VAL A 749 27.99 -8.75 30.54
CA VAL A 749 28.36 -9.01 29.15
C VAL A 749 27.69 -10.30 28.69
N TRP A 750 27.06 -10.21 27.52
CA TRP A 750 26.47 -11.32 26.79
C TRP A 750 27.56 -12.33 26.42
N ASP A 751 27.36 -13.57 26.82
CA ASP A 751 28.33 -14.65 26.66
C ASP A 751 27.59 -15.87 26.07
N PRO A 752 27.88 -16.27 24.82
CA PRO A 752 27.22 -17.40 24.16
C PRO A 752 27.22 -18.70 24.97
N ALA A 753 28.23 -18.93 25.83
CA ALA A 753 28.32 -20.13 26.65
C ALA A 753 27.18 -20.23 27.69
N LYS A 754 26.60 -19.10 28.11
CA LYS A 754 25.45 -19.08 29.06
C LYS A 754 24.12 -19.43 28.40
N GLY A 755 24.05 -19.51 27.07
CA GLY A 755 22.84 -19.88 26.35
C GLY A 755 21.63 -19.01 26.74
N ALA A 756 20.50 -19.65 27.06
CA ALA A 756 19.22 -18.99 27.33
C ALA A 756 19.24 -18.00 28.52
N GLU A 757 20.21 -18.09 29.43
CA GLU A 757 20.35 -17.14 30.54
C GLU A 757 20.51 -15.70 30.03
N ASN A 758 21.25 -15.51 28.92
CA ASN A 758 21.43 -14.20 28.29
C ASN A 758 20.10 -13.55 27.87
N ILE A 759 19.11 -14.35 27.43
CA ILE A 759 17.79 -13.85 27.01
C ILE A 759 17.02 -13.38 28.25
N SER A 760 17.07 -14.14 29.35
CA SER A 760 16.44 -13.76 30.62
C SER A 760 17.07 -12.50 31.22
N GLN A 761 18.40 -12.36 31.14
CA GLN A 761 19.12 -11.15 31.56
C GLN A 761 18.73 -9.95 30.69
N ALA A 762 18.65 -10.11 29.36
CA ALA A 762 18.24 -9.03 28.45
C ALA A 762 16.76 -8.64 28.62
N GLU A 763 15.89 -9.55 29.04
CA GLU A 763 14.49 -9.26 29.39
C GLU A 763 14.40 -8.39 30.66
N GLN A 764 15.21 -8.70 31.67
CA GLN A 764 15.25 -7.98 32.95
C GLN A 764 16.07 -6.69 32.89
N ALA A 765 16.83 -6.46 31.82
CA ALA A 765 17.69 -5.30 31.66
C ALA A 765 16.92 -4.01 31.39
N LYS A 766 17.33 -2.93 32.05
CA LYS A 766 16.83 -1.58 31.78
C LYS A 766 17.49 -1.02 30.50
N VAL A 767 18.79 -1.25 30.33
CA VAL A 767 19.58 -0.75 29.21
C VAL A 767 20.30 -1.89 28.50
N GLY A 768 20.14 -1.97 27.17
CA GLY A 768 20.97 -2.78 26.29
C GLY A 768 22.00 -1.93 25.56
N VAL A 769 23.28 -2.27 25.70
CA VAL A 769 24.41 -1.58 25.05
C VAL A 769 24.92 -2.45 23.90
N VAL A 770 24.88 -1.93 22.68
CA VAL A 770 25.27 -2.65 21.46
C VAL A 770 26.11 -1.79 20.53
N TYR A 771 27.04 -2.40 19.81
CA TYR A 771 27.77 -1.74 18.73
C TYR A 771 26.99 -1.84 17.41
N ALA A 772 26.83 -0.71 16.71
CA ALA A 772 26.19 -0.62 15.41
C ALA A 772 27.23 -0.64 14.28
N GLU A 773 26.94 -1.40 13.22
CA GLU A 773 27.83 -1.54 12.06
C GLU A 773 27.88 -0.25 11.24
N TYR A 774 26.70 0.35 11.00
CA TYR A 774 26.56 1.55 10.18
C TYR A 774 25.47 2.48 10.74
N GLY A 775 25.64 3.78 10.53
CA GLY A 775 24.55 4.76 10.59
C GLY A 775 24.02 5.03 9.18
N LEU A 776 22.74 5.40 9.06
CA LEU A 776 22.08 5.72 7.80
C LEU A 776 21.51 7.14 7.87
N THR A 777 22.11 8.04 7.10
CA THR A 777 21.84 9.49 7.17
C THR A 777 20.38 9.81 6.87
N GLU A 778 19.84 9.32 5.73
CA GLU A 778 18.47 9.64 5.32
C GLU A 778 17.41 9.29 6.38
N SER A 779 17.55 8.15 7.07
CA SER A 779 16.58 7.68 8.05
C SER A 779 16.90 8.09 9.49
N GLY A 780 18.12 8.59 9.77
CA GLY A 780 18.62 8.73 11.14
C GLY A 780 18.74 7.38 11.88
N GLY A 781 18.88 6.27 11.15
CA GLY A 781 18.82 4.91 11.70
C GLY A 781 20.17 4.20 11.81
N VAL A 782 20.24 3.18 12.67
CA VAL A 782 21.43 2.34 12.86
C VAL A 782 21.22 0.92 12.30
N VAL A 783 22.31 0.29 11.89
CA VAL A 783 22.33 -1.07 11.32
C VAL A 783 23.06 -2.02 12.27
N LEU A 784 22.42 -3.14 12.61
CA LEU A 784 23.01 -4.22 13.42
C LEU A 784 23.11 -5.51 12.61
N PHE A 785 24.22 -6.24 12.75
CA PHE A 785 24.38 -7.61 12.26
C PHE A 785 24.44 -8.58 13.44
N SER A 786 23.53 -9.55 13.52
CA SER A 786 23.56 -10.57 14.57
C SER A 786 24.80 -11.46 14.44
N ALA A 787 25.45 -11.76 15.56
CA ALA A 787 26.51 -12.75 15.71
C ALA A 787 26.33 -13.47 17.06
N ALA A 788 27.15 -14.48 17.37
CA ALA A 788 27.11 -15.16 18.67
C ALA A 788 27.16 -14.17 19.85
N GLU A 789 28.18 -13.29 19.86
CA GLU A 789 28.39 -12.23 20.85
C GLU A 789 27.39 -11.06 20.77
N ARG A 790 26.59 -11.01 19.69
CA ARG A 790 25.75 -9.87 19.32
C ARG A 790 24.31 -10.32 19.14
N GLY A 791 23.75 -10.83 20.24
CA GLY A 791 22.38 -11.31 20.33
C GLY A 791 21.35 -10.30 19.79
N ARG A 792 20.36 -10.81 19.06
CA ARG A 792 19.25 -10.00 18.51
C ARG A 792 18.47 -9.31 19.65
N SER A 793 18.36 -9.99 20.79
CA SER A 793 17.61 -9.60 21.99
C SER A 793 18.15 -8.36 22.71
N LEU A 794 19.47 -8.13 22.67
CA LEU A 794 20.15 -7.01 23.35
C LEU A 794 19.63 -5.62 22.92
N SER A 795 19.12 -5.50 21.69
CA SER A 795 18.56 -4.26 21.13
C SER A 795 17.04 -4.28 21.01
N LEU A 796 16.38 -5.21 21.71
CA LEU A 796 14.96 -5.54 21.51
C LEU A 796 14.18 -5.70 22.82
N LEU A 797 14.72 -6.47 23.77
CA LEU A 797 14.04 -6.75 25.05
C LEU A 797 14.21 -5.62 26.08
N PRO A 798 15.41 -5.03 26.26
CA PRO A 798 15.61 -3.95 27.24
C PRO A 798 14.70 -2.76 26.98
N GLU A 799 14.34 -2.04 28.04
CA GLU A 799 13.46 -0.87 27.92
C GLU A 799 14.11 0.25 27.09
N TYR A 800 15.42 0.43 27.23
CA TYR A 800 16.22 1.41 26.50
C TYR A 800 17.39 0.74 25.79
N SER A 801 17.79 1.28 24.63
CA SER A 801 18.98 0.83 23.91
C SER A 801 19.97 1.96 23.68
N LEU A 802 21.22 1.73 24.07
CA LEU A 802 22.38 2.57 23.79
C LEU A 802 23.18 1.94 22.64
N PHE A 803 23.22 2.62 21.52
CA PHE A 803 23.96 2.19 20.33
C PHE A 803 25.27 2.94 20.23
N ILE A 804 26.39 2.23 20.16
CA ILE A 804 27.72 2.79 19.92
C ILE A 804 28.00 2.71 18.42
N LEU A 805 28.42 3.80 17.79
CA LEU A 805 28.63 3.89 16.35
C LEU A 805 29.86 4.75 16.04
N ARG A 806 30.72 4.37 15.09
CA ARG A 806 31.80 5.25 14.61
C ARG A 806 31.28 6.24 13.56
N LYS A 807 31.73 7.49 13.63
CA LYS A 807 31.38 8.53 12.66
C LYS A 807 31.75 8.11 11.25
N SER A 808 32.90 7.46 11.06
CA SER A 808 33.38 6.94 9.77
C SER A 808 32.43 5.93 9.11
N THR A 809 31.61 5.19 9.88
CA THR A 809 30.67 4.18 9.34
C THR A 809 29.27 4.73 9.10
N ILE A 810 29.06 6.05 9.17
CA ILE A 810 27.80 6.68 8.74
C ILE A 810 27.76 6.71 7.20
N LEU A 811 26.77 5.99 6.63
CA LEU A 811 26.46 5.90 5.21
C LEU A 811 25.35 6.90 4.82
N PRO A 812 25.26 7.32 3.55
CA PRO A 812 24.21 8.22 3.09
C PRO A 812 22.80 7.63 3.26
N ARG A 813 22.55 6.40 2.79
CA ARG A 813 21.25 5.71 2.91
C ARG A 813 21.38 4.20 2.71
N VAL A 814 20.25 3.49 2.68
CA VAL A 814 20.19 2.02 2.56
C VAL A 814 20.86 1.53 1.26
N ALA A 815 20.86 2.31 0.17
CA ALA A 815 21.54 1.92 -1.07
C ALA A 815 23.03 1.59 -0.90
N GLN A 816 23.79 2.36 -0.11
CA GLN A 816 25.22 2.08 0.12
C GLN A 816 25.43 0.92 1.10
N LEU A 817 24.46 0.62 1.96
CA LEU A 817 24.43 -0.64 2.72
C LEU A 817 24.19 -1.83 1.77
N ALA A 818 23.19 -1.71 0.89
CA ALA A 818 22.83 -2.74 -0.08
C ALA A 818 24.00 -3.06 -1.02
N GLU A 819 24.73 -2.06 -1.50
CA GLU A 819 25.95 -2.23 -2.30
C GLU A 819 27.02 -3.05 -1.55
N LYS A 820 27.27 -2.75 -0.27
CA LYS A 820 28.21 -3.51 0.57
C LYS A 820 27.76 -4.95 0.82
N LEU A 821 26.45 -5.16 1.00
CA LEU A 821 25.88 -6.51 1.16
C LEU A 821 25.94 -7.31 -0.15
N HIS A 822 25.71 -6.66 -1.30
CA HIS A 822 25.87 -7.25 -2.62
C HIS A 822 27.33 -7.64 -2.88
N GLN A 823 28.29 -6.77 -2.59
CA GLN A 823 29.73 -7.09 -2.67
C GLN A 823 30.10 -8.33 -1.83
N LYS A 824 29.57 -8.45 -0.61
CA LYS A 824 29.73 -9.65 0.23
C LYS A 824 29.10 -10.89 -0.40
N ALA A 825 27.88 -10.80 -0.94
CA ALA A 825 27.20 -11.91 -1.60
C ALA A 825 27.96 -12.40 -2.85
N GLN A 826 28.49 -11.46 -3.65
CA GLN A 826 29.34 -11.75 -4.82
C GLN A 826 30.69 -12.37 -4.45
N ALA A 827 31.25 -12.02 -3.29
CA ALA A 827 32.43 -12.68 -2.71
C ALA A 827 32.13 -14.08 -2.13
N GLY A 828 30.87 -14.54 -2.16
CA GLY A 828 30.44 -15.82 -1.59
C GLY A 828 30.30 -15.80 -0.06
N GLU A 829 30.36 -14.64 0.58
CA GLU A 829 30.14 -14.51 2.02
C GLU A 829 28.66 -14.72 2.36
N ARG A 830 28.39 -15.55 3.37
CA ARG A 830 27.03 -15.70 3.92
C ARG A 830 26.61 -14.38 4.57
N MET A 831 25.40 -13.90 4.26
CA MET A 831 24.83 -12.76 5.00
C MET A 831 24.60 -13.15 6.47
N PRO A 832 24.73 -12.22 7.42
CA PRO A 832 24.32 -12.45 8.80
C PRO A 832 22.89 -13.01 8.87
N SER A 833 22.65 -14.01 9.74
CA SER A 833 21.31 -14.59 9.92
C SER A 833 20.22 -13.57 10.28
N CYS A 834 20.58 -12.39 10.80
CA CYS A 834 19.70 -11.24 10.95
C CYS A 834 20.45 -9.91 10.78
N ILE A 835 19.97 -9.08 9.86
CA ILE A 835 20.34 -7.68 9.68
C ILE A 835 19.16 -6.82 10.15
N ASN A 836 19.36 -5.94 11.12
CA ASN A 836 18.33 -5.01 11.60
C ASN A 836 18.69 -3.57 11.28
N ILE A 837 17.85 -2.88 10.55
CA ILE A 837 17.87 -1.41 10.41
C ILE A 837 16.84 -0.85 11.39
N ILE A 838 17.30 -0.11 12.38
CA ILE A 838 16.50 0.49 13.45
C ILE A 838 16.53 2.00 13.26
N SER A 839 15.42 2.62 12.86
CA SER A 839 15.37 4.08 12.68
C SER A 839 15.13 4.84 13.99
N GLY A 840 14.55 4.19 15.01
CA GLY A 840 14.28 4.83 16.30
C GLY A 840 13.60 3.88 17.30
N PRO A 841 12.97 4.42 18.36
CA PRO A 841 12.24 3.61 19.32
C PRO A 841 10.98 3.01 18.70
N SER A 842 10.48 1.92 19.29
CA SER A 842 9.25 1.27 18.85
C SER A 842 8.06 2.23 18.95
N SER A 843 7.19 2.26 17.95
CA SER A 843 5.98 3.08 18.01
C SER A 843 4.82 2.52 17.20
N THR A 844 3.61 2.90 17.60
CA THR A 844 2.33 2.56 16.97
C THR A 844 1.47 3.81 16.86
N ALA A 845 0.43 3.73 16.04
CA ALA A 845 -0.62 4.73 15.96
C ALA A 845 -2.01 4.10 15.77
N ASP A 846 -2.20 2.82 16.13
CA ASP A 846 -3.46 2.11 15.83
C ASP A 846 -4.67 2.63 16.62
N ILE A 847 -4.44 3.31 17.74
CA ILE A 847 -5.50 3.94 18.55
C ILE A 847 -5.64 5.41 18.13
N GLU A 848 -6.72 5.73 17.39
CA GLU A 848 -7.08 7.08 16.93
C GLU A 848 -5.98 7.86 16.14
N LEU A 849 -4.98 7.16 15.58
CA LEU A 849 -3.80 7.77 14.97
C LEU A 849 -3.03 8.69 15.92
N ILE A 850 -3.02 8.38 17.21
CA ILE A 850 -2.19 9.01 18.23
C ILE A 850 -0.90 8.17 18.37
N LYS A 851 0.26 8.79 18.12
CA LYS A 851 1.55 8.07 18.14
C LYS A 851 1.96 7.75 19.59
N VAL A 852 1.94 6.47 19.94
CA VAL A 852 2.47 5.96 21.20
C VAL A 852 3.86 5.35 20.96
N VAL A 853 4.79 5.58 21.88
CA VAL A 853 6.16 5.04 21.84
C VAL A 853 6.31 3.95 22.91
N GLY A 854 7.05 2.88 22.62
CA GLY A 854 7.26 1.77 23.54
C GLY A 854 6.24 0.64 23.41
N VAL A 855 6.10 0.07 22.21
CA VAL A 855 5.08 -0.99 21.92
C VAL A 855 5.63 -2.37 22.23
N HIS A 856 6.55 -2.92 21.42
CA HIS A 856 7.24 -4.19 21.74
C HIS A 856 8.75 -4.00 21.95
N GLY A 857 9.41 -3.29 21.04
CA GLY A 857 10.83 -2.92 21.17
C GLY A 857 11.13 -1.87 22.26
N PRO A 858 12.33 -1.27 22.26
CA PRO A 858 12.71 -0.22 23.21
C PRO A 858 11.76 0.99 23.18
N VAL A 859 11.58 1.60 24.34
CA VAL A 859 10.85 2.85 24.58
C VAL A 859 11.72 4.06 24.20
N LYS A 860 13.05 3.94 24.32
CA LYS A 860 14.01 5.00 23.98
C LYS A 860 15.25 4.41 23.32
N ALA A 861 15.75 5.10 22.31
CA ALA A 861 17.05 4.86 21.71
C ALA A 861 17.99 6.05 22.03
N VAL A 862 19.26 5.75 22.23
CA VAL A 862 20.34 6.74 22.40
C VAL A 862 21.52 6.30 21.53
N TYR A 863 22.11 7.21 20.78
CA TYR A 863 23.29 6.95 19.95
C TYR A 863 24.50 7.68 20.51
N LEU A 864 25.55 6.93 20.88
CA LEU A 864 26.87 7.47 21.18
C LEU A 864 27.75 7.31 19.94
N ILE A 865 28.03 8.43 19.29
CA ILE A 865 28.82 8.51 18.06
C ILE A 865 30.27 8.77 18.46
N ILE A 866 31.17 7.88 18.05
CA ILE A 866 32.61 7.99 18.27
C ILE A 866 33.21 8.81 17.13
N GLU A 867 33.80 9.94 17.48
CA GLU A 867 34.59 10.80 16.61
C GLU A 867 35.94 10.12 16.31
N ASP A 868 36.10 9.70 15.06
CA ASP A 868 37.23 8.92 14.56
C ASP A 868 37.79 9.41 13.20
N CYS A 869 37.25 10.50 12.63
CA CYS A 869 37.64 10.98 11.29
C CYS A 869 37.43 12.48 11.00
#